data_AF-A0A3M1EEJ6-F1
#
_entry.id   AF-A0A3M1EEJ6-F1
#
_cell.length_a   1.000
_cell.length_b   1.000
_cell.length_c   1.000
_cell.angle_alpha   90.00
_cell.angle_beta   90.00
_cell.angle_gamma   90.00
#
_symmetry.space_group_name_H-M   'P 1'
#
loop_
_entity.id
_entity.type
_entity.pdbx_description
1 polymer ?
#
loop_
_entity_poly.entity_id
_entity_poly.type
_entity_poly.pdbx_seq_one_letter_code
_entity_poly.pdbx_strand_id
1 'polypeptide(L)'
;MKGHTMWKKIIAGVVGFVLLLLGVAIALPFLFKDRIFERLKAEVEARVTARIDFGDFDLSLFSHFPDLTLRIEQIEVHGVGKFEGTTLADIGAVEATIDLGSLLRRPIAVKRIGIVAPKFHVVILEDGSANYDIAVPVGKEAPQGEAPPQPRGKSEGGKELRIALREYFIEDAEVTYEDRPGALYAHIEHFTHRGSGDLSQALVLLRTKTVIGAVTLRSGGIPYLKRTRIEGKFDLRLDLEKKRYAFDENELRLNDFVLGFDGAVALRNDGALDLDVTWKTRRTDFKQILSLVPAVYTQNFANLETAGTVQLEGFAKGILQGEQLPAFGLDLRVADGMFHDPKLPSRVEGVAAKLHVENGGGSADETTVALERFHLEIAKNPVDLKFVLRHPVSDPEIDATLLAHLDLARLGEVIPLKEGESFGGRIDADVTLAGKLSTLQAGRYDAFQADGKVELAGVSYTGPTLPLPLLVEKGRLAFSPKFLELSPFDAKIGHSDLHLTGRIDNYLPFALRDETLRGNFTLTSTLLDVTPFMTGEKETEKAPLSVIEVPRNIDAVFRTRIDTLRAGGIEMTKVRGKVVVRDGVADLHDLGLKIFGGTLLVTGKYDTREPRNPRFDFGLDLKRIDLPTLWQQVETIQKIAPVARNSSGKFSTKLRVTGLLDPQMAPRLDTLT
;
A
#
# COMPACT_ATOMS: atom_id res chain seq x y z
N MET A 1 62.24 2.12 62.90
CA MET A 1 61.93 2.59 61.53
C MET A 1 62.31 1.56 60.44
N LYS A 2 61.79 0.32 60.46
CA LYS A 2 62.04 -0.71 59.41
C LYS A 2 60.78 -1.12 58.62
N GLY A 3 59.59 -0.64 58.98
CA GLY A 3 58.33 -0.96 58.28
C GLY A 3 58.05 -0.12 57.02
N HIS A 4 58.55 1.11 56.93
CA HIS A 4 58.24 2.02 55.81
C HIS A 4 58.92 1.66 54.47
N THR A 5 60.05 0.95 54.49
CA THR A 5 60.83 0.63 53.28
C THR A 5 60.31 -0.62 52.56
N MET A 6 59.72 -1.56 53.29
CA MET A 6 59.02 -2.73 52.71
C MET A 6 57.73 -2.30 52.01
N TRP A 7 56.95 -1.40 52.62
CA TRP A 7 55.69 -0.93 52.03
C TRP A 7 55.93 -0.12 50.74
N LYS A 8 56.98 0.71 50.68
CA LYS A 8 57.36 1.43 49.44
C LYS A 8 57.80 0.49 48.31
N LYS A 9 58.48 -0.62 48.61
CA LYS A 9 58.88 -1.63 47.61
C LYS A 9 57.70 -2.45 47.12
N ILE A 10 56.75 -2.77 48.01
CA ILE A 10 55.50 -3.44 47.64
C ILE A 10 54.63 -2.50 46.79
N ILE A 11 54.48 -1.23 47.19
CA ILE A 11 53.74 -0.22 46.40
C ILE A 11 54.41 0.01 45.04
N ALA A 12 55.74 0.17 44.98
CA ALA A 12 56.45 0.33 43.71
C ALA A 12 56.35 -0.93 42.81
N GLY A 13 56.37 -2.13 43.39
CA GLY A 13 56.15 -3.38 42.67
C GLY A 13 54.73 -3.53 42.14
N VAL A 14 53.72 -3.16 42.94
CA VAL A 14 52.31 -3.15 42.53
C VAL A 14 52.07 -2.08 41.45
N VAL A 15 52.62 -0.87 41.60
CA VAL A 15 52.53 0.19 40.59
C VAL A 15 53.24 -0.21 39.30
N GLY A 16 54.43 -0.82 39.38
CA GLY A 16 55.15 -1.32 38.22
C GLY A 16 54.42 -2.46 37.51
N PHE A 17 53.79 -3.37 38.26
CA PHE A 17 52.97 -4.45 37.71
C PHE A 17 51.67 -3.91 37.08
N VAL A 18 51.02 -2.92 37.68
CA VAL A 18 49.85 -2.24 37.12
C VAL A 18 50.20 -1.49 35.84
N LEU A 19 51.34 -0.78 35.81
CA LEU A 19 51.82 -0.09 34.59
C LEU A 19 52.22 -1.07 33.48
N LEU A 20 52.80 -2.22 33.83
CA LEU A 20 53.07 -3.30 32.88
C LEU A 20 51.78 -3.89 32.32
N LEU A 21 50.79 -4.19 33.18
CA LEU A 21 49.48 -4.67 32.75
C LEU A 21 48.75 -3.63 31.89
N LEU A 22 48.86 -2.34 32.23
CA LEU A 22 48.30 -1.25 31.43
C LEU A 22 49.00 -1.16 30.07
N GLY A 23 50.33 -1.27 30.03
CA GLY A 23 51.11 -1.30 28.79
C GLY A 23 50.78 -2.50 27.90
N VAL A 24 50.60 -3.69 28.49
CA VAL A 24 50.17 -4.90 27.78
C VAL A 24 48.74 -4.76 27.27
N ALA A 25 47.82 -4.20 28.08
CA ALA A 25 46.45 -3.92 27.66
C ALA A 25 46.39 -2.88 26.53
N ILE A 26 47.30 -1.91 26.49
CA ILE A 26 47.42 -0.97 25.37
C ILE A 26 47.98 -1.67 24.13
N ALA A 27 49.00 -2.54 24.28
CA ALA A 27 49.67 -3.17 23.15
C ALA A 27 48.89 -4.32 22.49
N LEU A 28 48.11 -5.09 23.27
CA LEU A 28 47.38 -6.27 22.77
C LEU A 28 46.46 -5.95 21.58
N PRO A 29 45.60 -4.91 21.63
CA PRO A 29 44.75 -4.52 20.51
C PRO A 29 45.55 -4.28 19.22
N PHE A 30 46.67 -3.56 19.28
CA PHE A 30 47.49 -3.25 18.09
C PHE A 30 48.20 -4.48 17.51
N LEU A 31 48.59 -5.46 18.34
CA LEU A 31 49.32 -6.64 17.88
C LEU A 31 48.43 -7.69 17.20
N PHE A 32 47.14 -7.75 17.53
CA PHE A 32 46.23 -8.80 17.06
C PHE A 32 45.12 -8.32 16.11
N LYS A 33 44.93 -7.00 15.95
CA LYS A 33 43.88 -6.37 15.10
C LYS A 33 43.81 -6.99 13.70
N ASP A 34 44.88 -6.88 12.92
CA ASP A 34 44.88 -7.29 11.51
C ASP A 34 44.62 -8.79 11.33
N ARG A 35 45.22 -9.61 12.20
CA ARG A 35 45.08 -11.08 12.12
C ARG A 35 43.66 -11.55 12.46
N ILE A 36 42.99 -10.88 13.39
CA ILE A 36 41.60 -11.19 13.75
C ILE A 36 40.67 -10.76 12.62
N PHE A 37 40.88 -9.56 12.06
CA PHE A 37 40.09 -9.01 10.98
C PHE A 37 40.13 -9.88 9.71
N GLU A 38 41.33 -10.23 9.23
CA GLU A 38 41.50 -11.06 8.03
C GLU A 38 40.82 -12.43 8.16
N ARG A 39 40.88 -13.03 9.36
CA ARG A 39 40.19 -14.30 9.63
C ARG A 39 38.68 -14.16 9.66
N LEU A 40 38.18 -13.07 10.24
CA LEU A 40 36.75 -12.81 10.30
C LEU A 40 36.19 -12.59 8.89
N LYS A 41 36.87 -11.77 8.08
CA LYS A 41 36.52 -11.51 6.68
C LYS A 41 36.44 -12.82 5.89
N ALA A 42 37.48 -13.65 5.97
CA ALA A 42 37.50 -14.93 5.26
C ALA A 42 36.37 -15.89 5.69
N GLU A 43 36.02 -15.94 6.98
CA GLU A 43 34.91 -16.79 7.45
C GLU A 43 33.54 -16.24 7.00
N VAL A 44 33.34 -14.92 7.01
CA VAL A 44 32.08 -14.32 6.54
C VAL A 44 31.90 -14.55 5.04
N GLU A 45 32.91 -14.26 4.22
CA GLU A 45 32.88 -14.44 2.77
C GLU A 45 32.70 -15.92 2.37
N ALA A 46 33.27 -16.87 3.14
CA ALA A 46 33.07 -18.29 2.89
C ALA A 46 31.63 -18.78 3.13
N ARG A 47 30.80 -17.99 3.81
CA ARG A 47 29.42 -18.35 4.21
C ARG A 47 28.34 -17.65 3.40
N VAL A 48 28.72 -16.70 2.54
CA VAL A 48 27.78 -15.86 1.80
C VAL A 48 28.11 -15.77 0.31
N THR A 49 27.09 -15.82 -0.53
CA THR A 49 27.15 -15.53 -1.97
C THR A 49 26.78 -14.07 -2.21
N ALA A 50 27.55 -13.16 -1.61
CA ALA A 50 27.41 -11.73 -1.81
C ALA A 50 28.80 -11.09 -1.85
N ARG A 51 28.91 -9.94 -2.52
CA ARG A 51 30.12 -9.13 -2.40
C ARG A 51 29.98 -8.26 -1.15
N ILE A 52 30.93 -8.38 -0.24
CA ILE A 52 30.95 -7.61 1.00
C ILE A 52 32.22 -6.77 1.06
N ASP A 53 32.04 -5.46 1.16
CA ASP A 53 33.13 -4.53 1.36
C ASP A 53 33.15 -4.14 2.86
N PHE A 54 34.33 -4.15 3.48
CA PHE A 54 34.52 -3.84 4.90
C PHE A 54 35.47 -2.65 5.02
N GLY A 55 35.12 -1.67 5.86
CA GLY A 55 35.98 -0.56 6.22
C GLY A 55 36.95 -0.91 7.36
N ASP A 56 37.07 0.00 8.33
CA ASP A 56 38.02 -0.11 9.44
C ASP A 56 37.56 -1.11 10.51
N PHE A 57 38.52 -1.79 11.14
CA PHE A 57 38.28 -2.69 12.25
C PHE A 57 39.04 -2.28 13.49
N ASP A 58 38.39 -2.12 14.63
CA ASP A 58 39.00 -1.69 15.87
C ASP A 58 38.84 -2.68 17.02
N LEU A 59 39.86 -2.69 17.87
CA LEU A 59 39.92 -3.44 19.11
C LEU A 59 40.14 -2.46 20.27
N SER A 60 39.26 -2.51 21.27
CA SER A 60 39.36 -1.64 22.45
C SER A 60 39.14 -2.43 23.74
N LEU A 61 40.04 -2.27 24.69
CA LEU A 61 39.88 -2.72 26.09
C LEU A 61 39.36 -1.60 27.00
N PHE A 62 39.32 -0.35 26.53
CA PHE A 62 38.93 0.80 27.34
C PHE A 62 37.44 1.09 27.28
N SER A 63 36.79 0.78 26.15
CA SER A 63 35.37 1.07 25.95
C SER A 63 34.49 0.32 26.97
N HIS A 64 34.85 -0.92 27.30
CA HIS A 64 34.09 -1.77 28.21
C HIS A 64 35.01 -2.56 29.17
N PHE A 65 36.04 -1.93 29.75
CA PHE A 65 37.02 -2.61 30.61
C PHE A 65 36.34 -3.40 31.76
N PRO A 66 36.74 -4.67 32.02
CA PRO A 66 37.88 -5.41 31.47
C PRO A 66 37.60 -6.18 30.17
N ASP A 67 36.42 -6.03 29.57
CA ASP A 67 36.01 -6.77 28.37
C ASP A 67 36.62 -6.20 27.08
N LEU A 68 36.80 -7.07 26.09
CA LEU A 68 37.33 -6.71 24.77
C LEU A 68 36.19 -6.32 23.84
N THR A 69 36.21 -5.11 23.31
CA THR A 69 35.26 -4.65 22.29
C THR A 69 35.90 -4.75 20.91
N LEU A 70 35.22 -5.46 20.01
CA LEU A 70 35.44 -5.52 18.58
C LEU A 70 34.47 -4.56 17.92
N ARG A 71 34.94 -3.74 16.97
CA ARG A 71 34.10 -2.87 16.16
C ARG A 71 34.55 -2.94 14.71
N ILE A 72 33.62 -3.12 13.78
CA ILE A 72 33.88 -3.04 12.34
C ILE A 72 33.01 -1.93 11.80
N GLU A 73 33.60 -0.99 11.09
CA GLU A 73 32.92 0.15 10.50
C GLU A 73 32.70 -0.04 9.00
N GLN A 74 31.67 0.61 8.47
CA GLN A 74 31.38 0.72 7.03
C GLN A 74 31.36 -0.66 6.35
N ILE A 75 30.34 -1.47 6.67
CA ILE A 75 30.13 -2.77 6.03
C ILE A 75 29.05 -2.62 4.97
N GLU A 76 29.41 -2.85 3.71
CA GLU A 76 28.49 -2.80 2.59
C GLU A 76 28.29 -4.21 2.02
N VAL A 77 27.03 -4.63 1.88
CA VAL A 77 26.64 -5.91 1.27
C VAL A 77 25.95 -5.63 -0.05
N HIS A 78 26.64 -5.91 -1.14
CA HIS A 78 26.15 -5.66 -2.48
C HIS A 78 25.41 -6.87 -3.04
N GLY A 79 24.29 -6.60 -3.72
CA GLY A 79 23.55 -7.60 -4.47
C GLY A 79 24.36 -8.13 -5.65
N VAL A 80 24.21 -9.42 -5.93
CA VAL A 80 24.85 -10.12 -7.06
C VAL A 80 23.79 -10.68 -8.00
N GLY A 81 24.16 -10.93 -9.26
CA GLY A 81 23.25 -11.50 -10.26
C GLY A 81 22.04 -10.59 -10.53
N LYS A 82 20.83 -11.07 -10.20
CA LYS A 82 19.57 -10.32 -10.43
C LYS A 82 19.46 -9.01 -9.64
N PHE A 83 20.30 -8.84 -8.62
CA PHE A 83 20.30 -7.69 -7.71
C PHE A 83 21.53 -6.79 -7.89
N GLU A 84 22.27 -6.95 -8.99
CA GLU A 84 23.41 -6.08 -9.30
C GLU A 84 22.97 -4.61 -9.35
N GLY A 85 23.74 -3.73 -8.70
CA GLY A 85 23.40 -2.31 -8.52
C GLY A 85 22.47 -2.01 -7.33
N THR A 86 22.02 -3.02 -6.58
CA THR A 86 21.30 -2.85 -5.30
C THR A 86 22.24 -3.12 -4.13
N THR A 87 22.20 -2.29 -3.10
CA THR A 87 22.91 -2.53 -1.83
C THR A 87 21.91 -3.09 -0.82
N LEU A 88 22.08 -4.36 -0.43
CA LEU A 88 21.21 -5.01 0.55
C LEU A 88 21.36 -4.37 1.93
N ALA A 89 22.59 -4.10 2.34
CA ALA A 89 22.91 -3.53 3.64
C ALA A 89 24.09 -2.56 3.52
N ASP A 90 23.94 -1.37 4.10
CA ASP A 90 25.02 -0.41 4.39
C ASP A 90 25.01 -0.19 5.90
N ILE A 91 26.00 -0.76 6.59
CA ILE A 91 26.05 -0.81 8.05
C ILE A 91 27.16 0.13 8.53
N GLY A 92 26.77 1.21 9.21
CA GLY A 92 27.71 2.16 9.80
C GLY A 92 28.72 1.49 10.71
N ALA A 93 28.26 0.62 11.62
CA ALA A 93 29.15 -0.28 12.36
C ALA A 93 28.48 -1.53 12.95
N VAL A 94 29.29 -2.57 13.16
CA VAL A 94 28.96 -3.76 13.95
C VAL A 94 29.85 -3.79 15.17
N GLU A 95 29.27 -3.99 16.36
CA GLU A 95 30.00 -4.08 17.63
C GLU A 95 29.79 -5.43 18.29
N ALA A 96 30.85 -5.99 18.86
CA ALA A 96 30.78 -7.16 19.73
C ALA A 96 31.67 -6.98 20.96
N THR A 97 31.13 -7.19 22.15
CA THR A 97 31.88 -7.16 23.41
C THR A 97 32.07 -8.59 23.92
N ILE A 98 33.32 -9.02 24.06
CA ILE A 98 33.74 -10.36 24.48
C ILE A 98 34.34 -10.31 25.87
N ASP A 99 33.97 -11.27 26.72
CA ASP A 99 34.59 -11.44 28.03
C ASP A 99 36.06 -11.85 27.90
N LEU A 100 36.97 -10.98 28.30
CA LEU A 100 38.42 -11.22 28.20
C LEU A 100 38.85 -12.45 29.00
N GLY A 101 38.20 -12.72 30.15
CA GLY A 101 38.49 -13.90 30.98
C GLY A 101 38.11 -15.22 30.30
N SER A 102 37.07 -15.20 29.45
CA SER A 102 36.62 -16.35 28.66
C SER A 102 37.55 -16.68 27.48
N LEU A 103 38.41 -15.75 27.05
CA LEU A 103 39.40 -16.07 26.00
C LEU A 103 40.44 -17.09 26.49
N LEU A 104 40.68 -17.14 27.81
CA LEU A 104 41.61 -18.08 28.45
C LEU A 104 40.94 -19.41 28.87
N ARG A 105 39.60 -19.46 28.90
CA ARG A 105 38.80 -20.61 29.35
C ARG A 105 37.68 -20.88 28.35
N ARG A 106 37.66 -22.05 27.70
CA ARG A 106 36.55 -22.41 26.80
C ARG A 106 35.27 -22.69 27.59
N PRO A 107 34.09 -22.30 27.10
CA PRO A 107 33.78 -21.60 25.84
C PRO A 107 33.91 -20.06 25.90
N ILE A 108 34.15 -19.42 24.75
CA ILE A 108 34.24 -17.96 24.61
C ILE A 108 32.85 -17.33 24.83
N ALA A 109 32.75 -16.33 25.70
CA ALA A 109 31.50 -15.66 26.05
C ALA A 109 31.39 -14.28 25.37
N VAL A 110 30.48 -14.15 24.42
CA VAL A 110 30.06 -12.86 23.84
C VAL A 110 29.01 -12.24 24.75
N LYS A 111 29.28 -11.08 25.33
CA LYS A 111 28.40 -10.38 26.28
C LYS A 111 27.41 -9.46 25.57
N ARG A 112 27.87 -8.71 24.57
CA ARG A 112 27.06 -7.73 23.84
C ARG A 112 27.30 -7.84 22.34
N ILE A 113 26.25 -7.70 21.53
CA ILE A 113 26.36 -7.58 20.08
C ILE A 113 25.41 -6.50 19.57
N GLY A 114 25.79 -5.73 18.57
CA GLY A 114 24.83 -4.82 17.96
C GLY A 114 25.31 -4.19 16.67
N ILE A 115 24.39 -3.48 16.04
CA ILE A 115 24.60 -2.78 14.78
C ILE A 115 24.15 -1.33 14.92
N VAL A 116 24.93 -0.42 14.35
CA VAL A 116 24.76 1.04 14.47
C VAL A 116 24.58 1.65 13.08
N ALA A 117 23.55 2.48 12.95
CA ALA A 117 23.11 3.14 11.73
C ALA A 117 23.03 2.21 10.51
N PRO A 118 22.46 0.99 10.61
CA PRO A 118 22.33 0.13 9.45
C PRO A 118 21.20 0.62 8.54
N LYS A 119 21.45 0.62 7.23
CA LYS A 119 20.47 0.85 6.19
C LYS A 119 20.27 -0.44 5.43
N PHE A 120 19.07 -1.00 5.51
CA PHE A 120 18.71 -2.21 4.78
C PHE A 120 17.77 -1.87 3.63
N HIS A 121 18.04 -2.42 2.45
CA HIS A 121 17.12 -2.39 1.32
C HIS A 121 16.81 -3.82 0.91
N VAL A 122 15.68 -4.34 1.39
CA VAL A 122 15.20 -5.69 1.09
C VAL A 122 14.26 -5.63 -0.11
N VAL A 123 14.53 -6.45 -1.12
CA VAL A 123 13.75 -6.52 -2.35
C VAL A 123 13.43 -7.98 -2.69
N ILE A 124 12.14 -8.26 -2.90
CA ILE A 124 11.62 -9.50 -3.46
C ILE A 124 11.05 -9.18 -4.86
N LEU A 125 11.58 -9.86 -5.87
CA LEU A 125 11.18 -9.70 -7.27
C LEU A 125 9.90 -10.49 -7.58
N GLU A 126 9.27 -10.20 -8.72
CA GLU A 126 8.05 -10.86 -9.20
C GLU A 126 8.15 -12.39 -9.30
N ASP A 127 9.37 -12.90 -9.51
CA ASP A 127 9.64 -14.34 -9.56
C ASP A 127 9.87 -14.98 -8.17
N GLY A 128 9.68 -14.21 -7.10
CA GLY A 128 9.88 -14.61 -5.71
C GLY A 128 11.34 -14.62 -5.24
N SER A 129 12.31 -14.31 -6.10
CA SER A 129 13.71 -14.22 -5.68
C SER A 129 13.93 -13.00 -4.77
N ALA A 130 14.73 -13.17 -3.72
CA ALA A 130 14.97 -12.14 -2.71
C ALA A 130 16.46 -11.82 -2.57
N ASN A 131 16.79 -10.54 -2.41
CA ASN A 131 18.19 -10.10 -2.34
C ASN A 131 18.90 -10.45 -1.03
N TYR A 132 18.16 -10.85 0.01
CA TYR A 132 18.73 -11.35 1.27
C TYR A 132 19.08 -12.84 1.23
N ASP A 133 18.71 -13.57 0.16
CA ASP A 133 19.03 -15.01 0.03
C ASP A 133 20.48 -15.20 -0.43
N ILE A 134 21.40 -14.87 0.48
CA ILE A 134 22.84 -14.88 0.24
C ILE A 134 23.56 -15.97 1.03
N ALA A 135 22.88 -16.77 1.83
CA ALA A 135 23.53 -17.78 2.66
C ALA A 135 23.90 -19.03 1.84
N VAL A 136 25.13 -19.52 2.00
CA VAL A 136 25.54 -20.80 1.39
C VAL A 136 24.89 -21.97 2.17
N PRO A 137 24.11 -22.85 1.52
CA PRO A 137 23.50 -24.00 2.20
C PRO A 137 24.56 -24.93 2.80
N VAL A 138 24.35 -25.37 4.04
CA VAL A 138 25.26 -26.28 4.75
C VAL A 138 25.46 -27.58 3.94
N GLY A 139 26.68 -27.83 3.46
CA GLY A 139 27.05 -29.03 2.70
C GLY A 139 27.35 -28.83 1.21
N LYS A 140 27.27 -27.61 0.68
CA LYS A 140 27.77 -27.26 -0.67
C LYS A 140 28.82 -26.15 -0.54
N GLU A 141 29.98 -26.33 -1.16
CA GLU A 141 30.99 -25.27 -1.26
C GLU A 141 30.49 -24.15 -2.19
N ALA A 142 30.87 -22.90 -1.89
CA ALA A 142 30.59 -21.74 -2.74
C ALA A 142 31.17 -21.95 -4.16
N PRO A 143 30.58 -21.37 -5.23
CA PRO A 143 31.14 -21.43 -6.57
C PRO A 143 32.57 -20.86 -6.59
N GLN A 144 33.49 -21.60 -7.20
CA GLN A 144 34.92 -21.27 -7.27
C GLN A 144 35.17 -19.95 -8.03
N GLY A 145 35.44 -18.88 -7.29
CA GLY A 145 36.26 -17.73 -7.71
C GLY A 145 37.60 -17.78 -6.96
N GLU A 146 38.68 -17.33 -7.61
CA GLU A 146 40.09 -17.52 -7.23
C GLU A 146 40.37 -17.47 -5.71
N ALA A 147 40.91 -18.58 -5.19
CA ALA A 147 41.20 -18.77 -3.77
C ALA A 147 42.47 -17.99 -3.32
N PRO A 148 42.44 -17.30 -2.17
CA PRO A 148 43.66 -16.87 -1.49
C PRO A 148 44.43 -18.09 -0.93
N PRO A 149 45.76 -17.98 -0.73
CA PRO A 149 46.58 -19.09 -0.28
C PRO A 149 46.21 -19.60 1.13
N GLN A 150 46.02 -20.91 1.25
CA GLN A 150 45.67 -21.60 2.49
C GLN A 150 46.76 -21.45 3.57
N PRO A 151 46.41 -21.11 4.82
CA PRO A 151 47.31 -21.30 5.95
C PRO A 151 47.39 -22.80 6.31
N ARG A 152 48.60 -23.36 6.32
CA ARG A 152 48.86 -24.69 6.88
C ARG A 152 48.63 -24.69 8.39
N GLY A 153 47.54 -25.30 8.83
CA GLY A 153 47.28 -25.68 10.21
C GLY A 153 46.11 -26.65 10.27
N LYS A 154 46.34 -27.87 10.77
CA LYS A 154 45.32 -28.91 10.91
C LYS A 154 44.11 -28.39 11.70
N SER A 155 42.91 -28.49 11.14
CA SER A 155 41.65 -28.31 11.88
C SER A 155 41.54 -29.39 12.94
N GLU A 156 41.75 -29.02 14.20
CA GLU A 156 41.11 -29.71 15.33
C GLU A 156 39.61 -29.41 15.26
N GLY A 157 38.77 -30.43 15.45
CA GLY A 157 37.31 -30.35 15.38
C GLY A 157 36.73 -29.13 16.13
N GLY A 158 35.74 -28.51 15.49
CA GLY A 158 35.02 -27.34 16.00
C GLY A 158 34.54 -27.57 17.42
N LYS A 159 35.20 -26.94 18.38
CA LYS A 159 34.79 -26.95 19.79
C LYS A 159 33.70 -25.88 19.91
N GLU A 160 32.52 -26.30 20.36
CA GLU A 160 31.28 -25.51 20.41
C GLU A 160 31.49 -24.11 21.01
N LEU A 161 31.12 -23.07 20.25
CA LEU A 161 30.99 -21.71 20.73
C LEU A 161 29.70 -21.64 21.56
N ARG A 162 29.80 -21.41 22.87
CA ARG A 162 28.62 -21.13 23.71
C ARG A 162 28.34 -19.63 23.70
N ILE A 163 27.29 -19.22 23.02
CA ILE A 163 26.86 -17.82 22.96
C ILE A 163 26.20 -17.46 24.31
N ALA A 164 26.93 -16.76 25.18
CA ALA A 164 26.44 -16.26 26.46
C ALA A 164 25.95 -14.81 26.37
N LEU A 165 25.17 -14.52 25.32
CA LEU A 165 24.72 -13.18 24.97
C LEU A 165 23.84 -12.60 26.08
N ARG A 166 24.24 -11.44 26.60
CA ARG A 166 23.53 -10.73 27.69
C ARG A 166 22.74 -9.54 27.19
N GLU A 167 23.21 -8.90 26.13
CA GLU A 167 22.60 -7.71 25.55
C GLU A 167 22.77 -7.71 24.03
N TYR A 168 21.74 -7.26 23.32
CA TYR A 168 21.86 -6.95 21.90
C TYR A 168 21.16 -5.64 21.57
N PHE A 169 21.61 -4.96 20.52
CA PHE A 169 21.02 -3.70 20.12
C PHE A 169 21.08 -3.44 18.60
N ILE A 170 20.12 -2.66 18.15
CA ILE A 170 20.08 -2.00 16.85
C ILE A 170 19.94 -0.52 17.16
N GLU A 171 20.82 0.31 16.62
CA GLU A 171 20.79 1.75 16.86
C GLU A 171 20.58 2.49 15.55
N ASP A 172 19.54 3.32 15.49
CA ASP A 172 19.21 4.21 14.38
C ASP A 172 19.17 3.53 12.99
N ALA A 173 18.49 2.39 12.89
CA ALA A 173 18.34 1.66 11.64
C ALA A 173 17.33 2.31 10.69
N GLU A 174 17.60 2.19 9.39
CA GLU A 174 16.69 2.47 8.29
C GLU A 174 16.42 1.16 7.54
N VAL A 175 15.15 0.85 7.27
CA VAL A 175 14.78 -0.36 6.53
C VAL A 175 13.79 0.01 5.45
N THR A 176 14.14 -0.30 4.21
CA THR A 176 13.20 -0.30 3.08
C THR A 176 12.96 -1.75 2.68
N TYR A 177 11.70 -2.17 2.70
CA TYR A 177 11.26 -3.50 2.30
C TYR A 177 10.28 -3.38 1.14
N GLU A 178 10.57 -4.09 0.05
CA GLU A 178 9.79 -4.12 -1.17
C GLU A 178 9.49 -5.58 -1.56
N ASP A 179 8.23 -5.97 -1.45
CA ASP A 179 7.73 -7.23 -1.98
C ASP A 179 6.79 -6.93 -3.15
N ARG A 180 7.30 -7.17 -4.37
CA ARG A 180 6.59 -6.89 -5.61
C ARG A 180 5.42 -7.86 -5.83
N PRO A 181 5.59 -9.20 -5.68
CA PRO A 181 4.48 -10.15 -5.73
C PRO A 181 3.32 -9.79 -4.79
N GLY A 182 3.63 -9.42 -3.55
CA GLY A 182 2.65 -9.06 -2.53
C GLY A 182 2.14 -7.61 -2.62
N ALA A 183 2.66 -6.81 -3.56
CA ALA A 183 2.46 -5.36 -3.66
C ALA A 183 2.66 -4.64 -2.31
N LEU A 184 3.63 -5.09 -1.51
CA LEU A 184 3.89 -4.65 -0.15
C LEU A 184 5.16 -3.79 -0.11
N TYR A 185 5.03 -2.60 0.48
CA TYR A 185 6.13 -1.67 0.70
C TYR A 185 6.14 -1.23 2.17
N ALA A 186 7.29 -1.35 2.82
CA ALA A 186 7.53 -0.79 4.13
C ALA A 186 8.78 0.08 4.15
N HIS A 187 8.70 1.23 4.80
CA HIS A 187 9.83 2.10 5.07
C HIS A 187 9.85 2.46 6.55
N ILE A 188 10.95 2.14 7.22
CA ILE A 188 11.14 2.26 8.65
C ILE A 188 12.33 3.18 8.88
N GLU A 189 12.12 4.29 9.58
CA GLU A 189 13.12 5.31 9.88
C GLU A 189 13.40 5.36 11.39
N HIS A 190 14.66 5.58 11.75
CA HIS A 190 15.12 5.74 13.13
C HIS A 190 14.73 4.56 14.04
N PHE A 191 14.91 3.33 13.55
CA PHE A 191 14.62 2.12 14.32
C PHE A 191 15.75 1.82 15.31
N THR A 192 15.45 2.04 16.59
CA THR A 192 16.33 1.70 17.70
C THR A 192 15.70 0.61 18.56
N HIS A 193 16.44 -0.45 18.81
CA HIS A 193 16.04 -1.59 19.63
C HIS A 193 17.15 -1.96 20.60
N ARG A 194 16.79 -2.28 21.84
CA ARG A 194 17.71 -2.89 22.82
C ARG A 194 17.02 -4.05 23.49
N GLY A 195 17.71 -5.17 23.61
CA GLY A 195 17.27 -6.37 24.32
C GLY A 195 18.31 -6.81 25.33
N SER A 196 17.87 -7.23 26.52
CA SER A 196 18.76 -7.69 27.60
C SER A 196 18.18 -8.90 28.32
N GLY A 197 19.01 -9.93 28.52
CA GLY A 197 18.62 -11.20 29.13
C GLY A 197 19.75 -12.22 29.02
N ASP A 198 19.83 -13.18 29.94
CA ASP A 198 20.87 -14.24 29.89
C ASP A 198 20.45 -15.37 28.94
N LEU A 199 20.81 -15.25 27.67
CA LEU A 199 20.49 -16.24 26.63
C LEU A 199 21.29 -17.54 26.75
N SER A 200 22.16 -17.67 27.77
CA SER A 200 22.86 -18.93 28.07
C SER A 200 22.02 -19.92 28.89
N GLN A 201 20.87 -19.46 29.41
CA GLN A 201 19.90 -20.24 30.19
C GLN A 201 18.83 -20.83 29.26
N ALA A 202 18.25 -21.98 29.64
CA ALA A 202 17.10 -22.55 28.92
C ALA A 202 15.83 -21.68 29.08
N LEU A 203 15.67 -21.06 30.26
CA LEU A 203 14.59 -20.13 30.58
C LEU A 203 15.16 -18.72 30.72
N VAL A 204 14.68 -17.79 29.90
CA VAL A 204 15.23 -16.44 29.80
C VAL A 204 14.13 -15.42 30.03
N LEU A 205 14.38 -14.43 30.90
CA LEU A 205 13.60 -13.19 30.92
C LEU A 205 14.32 -12.17 30.04
N LEU A 206 13.80 -11.97 28.83
CA LEU A 206 14.31 -11.02 27.87
C LEU A 206 13.52 -9.72 27.96
N ARG A 207 14.17 -8.65 28.41
CA ARG A 207 13.59 -7.31 28.44
C ARG A 207 14.00 -6.54 27.21
N THR A 208 13.04 -5.99 26.49
CA THR A 208 13.30 -5.23 25.27
C THR A 208 12.65 -3.85 25.29
N LYS A 209 13.29 -2.91 24.61
CA LYS A 209 12.77 -1.58 24.33
C LYS A 209 13.00 -1.26 22.88
N THR A 210 11.93 -0.88 22.20
CA THR A 210 11.92 -0.51 20.79
C THR A 210 11.36 0.89 20.63
N VAL A 211 12.03 1.72 19.85
CA VAL A 211 11.55 3.02 19.40
C VAL A 211 11.81 3.11 17.91
N ILE A 212 10.77 3.44 17.14
CA ILE A 212 10.86 3.69 15.71
C ILE A 212 10.30 5.08 15.45
N GLY A 213 11.09 5.94 14.82
CA GLY A 213 10.71 7.33 14.55
C GLY A 213 9.55 7.43 13.57
N ALA A 214 9.57 6.63 12.51
CA ALA A 214 8.50 6.59 11.52
C ALA A 214 8.41 5.22 10.83
N VAL A 215 7.19 4.72 10.66
CA VAL A 215 6.86 3.56 9.82
C VAL A 215 5.84 3.97 8.77
N THR A 216 6.17 3.70 7.52
CA THR A 216 5.23 3.78 6.40
C THR A 216 5.01 2.37 5.86
N LEU A 217 3.76 1.93 5.78
CA LEU A 217 3.36 0.61 5.28
C LEU A 217 2.28 0.79 4.22
N ARG A 218 2.51 0.22 3.04
CA ARG A 218 1.57 0.24 1.92
C ARG A 218 1.39 -1.17 1.38
N SER A 219 0.16 -1.57 1.12
CA SER A 219 -0.15 -2.83 0.44
C SER A 219 -1.26 -2.61 -0.58
N GLY A 220 -1.11 -3.13 -1.81
CA GLY A 220 -2.10 -2.95 -2.87
C GLY A 220 -2.36 -1.48 -3.23
N GLY A 221 -1.35 -0.61 -3.08
CA GLY A 221 -1.47 0.84 -3.27
C GLY A 221 -2.08 1.60 -2.09
N ILE A 222 -2.69 0.92 -1.12
CA ILE A 222 -3.36 1.51 0.04
C ILE A 222 -2.35 1.72 1.18
N PRO A 223 -2.21 2.95 1.72
CA PRO A 223 -1.38 3.19 2.90
C PRO A 223 -2.11 2.74 4.18
N TYR A 224 -1.54 1.76 4.87
CA TYR A 224 -2.03 1.28 6.17
C TYR A 224 -1.42 2.05 7.33
N LEU A 225 -0.12 2.37 7.24
CA LEU A 225 0.60 3.23 8.18
C LEU A 225 1.32 4.32 7.38
N LYS A 226 1.35 5.55 7.90
CA LYS A 226 2.02 6.66 7.25
C LYS A 226 2.83 7.45 8.27
N ARG A 227 4.16 7.27 8.23
CA ARG A 227 5.11 7.86 9.18
C ARG A 227 4.67 7.69 10.65
N THR A 228 4.09 6.54 10.97
CA THR A 228 3.59 6.22 12.30
C THR A 228 4.75 5.99 13.25
N ARG A 229 4.79 6.70 14.39
CA ARG A 229 5.79 6.46 15.43
C ARG A 229 5.40 5.23 16.23
N ILE A 230 6.35 4.31 16.43
CA ILE A 230 6.11 3.08 17.19
C ILE A 230 7.02 3.06 18.41
N GLU A 231 6.46 2.78 19.57
CA GLU A 231 7.21 2.50 20.79
C GLU A 231 6.69 1.22 21.41
N GLY A 232 7.62 0.34 21.80
CA GLY A 232 7.26 -0.92 22.42
C GLY A 232 8.20 -1.23 23.56
N LYS A 233 7.64 -1.71 24.67
CA LYS A 233 8.40 -2.26 25.78
C LYS A 233 7.85 -3.64 26.07
N PHE A 234 8.72 -4.64 25.98
CA PHE A 234 8.30 -6.03 26.10
C PHE A 234 9.17 -6.77 27.09
N ASP A 235 8.52 -7.49 28.02
CA ASP A 235 9.17 -8.43 28.92
C ASP A 235 8.75 -9.84 28.49
N LEU A 236 9.67 -10.52 27.81
CA LEU A 236 9.43 -11.82 27.18
C LEU A 236 10.04 -12.94 28.03
N ARG A 237 9.25 -13.94 28.39
CA ARG A 237 9.70 -15.19 29.01
C ARG A 237 9.92 -16.23 27.91
N LEU A 238 11.18 -16.49 27.59
CA LEU A 238 11.58 -17.45 26.56
C LEU A 238 11.89 -18.80 27.22
N ASP A 239 11.31 -19.87 26.70
CA ASP A 239 11.69 -21.27 26.91
C ASP A 239 12.34 -21.75 25.61
N LEU A 240 13.67 -21.70 25.56
CA LEU A 240 14.44 -21.97 24.35
C LEU A 240 14.43 -23.46 23.98
N GLU A 241 14.29 -24.35 24.97
CA GLU A 241 14.17 -25.79 24.74
C GLU A 241 12.82 -26.14 24.11
N LYS A 242 11.74 -25.54 24.60
CA LYS A 242 10.39 -25.74 24.07
C LYS A 242 10.02 -24.78 22.93
N LYS A 243 10.93 -23.88 22.55
CA LYS A 243 10.72 -22.81 21.56
C LYS A 243 9.44 -22.02 21.82
N ARG A 244 9.16 -21.74 23.10
CA ARG A 244 7.95 -21.04 23.55
C ARG A 244 8.32 -19.67 24.09
N TYR A 245 7.54 -18.67 23.73
CA TYR A 245 7.76 -17.27 24.05
C TYR A 245 6.48 -16.73 24.67
N ALA A 246 6.49 -16.52 25.98
CA ALA A 246 5.38 -15.92 26.71
C ALA A 246 5.66 -14.44 26.98
N PHE A 247 4.62 -13.64 27.05
CA PHE A 247 4.74 -12.21 27.24
C PHE A 247 3.55 -11.74 28.08
N ASP A 248 3.86 -11.06 29.19
CA ASP A 248 2.88 -10.57 30.16
C ASP A 248 3.04 -9.05 30.35
N GLU A 249 1.92 -8.33 30.41
CA GLU A 249 1.85 -6.87 30.66
C GLU A 249 2.60 -6.00 29.64
N ASN A 250 2.54 -6.37 28.36
CA ASN A 250 3.26 -5.65 27.32
C ASN A 250 2.42 -4.51 26.74
N GLU A 251 3.12 -3.48 26.27
CA GLU A 251 2.51 -2.30 25.68
C GLU A 251 3.20 -1.95 24.35
N LEU A 252 2.37 -1.69 23.35
CA LEU A 252 2.77 -1.19 22.04
C LEU A 252 1.98 0.08 21.79
N ARG A 253 2.72 1.15 21.56
CA ARG A 253 2.18 2.46 21.28
C ARG A 253 2.43 2.80 19.83
N LEU A 254 1.36 3.03 19.09
CA LEU A 254 1.36 3.53 17.71
C LEU A 254 0.79 4.94 17.75
N ASN A 255 1.63 5.96 17.58
CA ASN A 255 1.24 7.35 17.86
C ASN A 255 0.63 7.49 19.28
N ASP A 256 -0.66 7.81 19.39
CA ASP A 256 -1.39 7.93 20.66
C ASP A 256 -2.20 6.66 21.00
N PHE A 257 -2.27 5.69 20.09
CA PHE A 257 -2.96 4.42 20.26
C PHE A 257 -2.10 3.47 21.10
N VAL A 258 -2.65 2.99 22.21
CA VAL A 258 -1.93 2.14 23.17
C VAL A 258 -2.62 0.78 23.27
N LEU A 259 -1.96 -0.24 22.73
CA LEU A 259 -2.43 -1.62 22.75
C LEU A 259 -1.68 -2.42 23.81
N GLY A 260 -2.44 -3.12 24.65
CA GLY A 260 -1.92 -4.17 25.52
C GLY A 260 -2.05 -5.53 24.85
N PHE A 261 -1.05 -6.37 24.99
CA PHE A 261 -1.09 -7.75 24.49
C PHE A 261 -0.40 -8.68 25.48
N ASP A 262 -1.05 -9.82 25.68
CA ASP A 262 -0.72 -10.81 26.69
C ASP A 262 -0.89 -12.19 26.06
N GLY A 263 0.00 -13.13 26.33
CA GLY A 263 -0.12 -14.47 25.76
C GLY A 263 1.19 -15.21 25.56
N ALA A 264 1.17 -16.19 24.66
CA ALA A 264 2.34 -16.92 24.25
C ALA A 264 2.28 -17.36 22.78
N VAL A 265 3.45 -17.53 22.20
CA VAL A 265 3.67 -18.12 20.89
C VAL A 265 4.67 -19.26 21.03
N ALA A 266 4.46 -20.39 20.37
CA ALA A 266 5.43 -21.48 20.33
C ALA A 266 5.71 -21.92 18.89
N LEU A 267 6.99 -22.05 18.55
CA LEU A 267 7.41 -22.60 17.27
C LEU A 267 7.52 -24.12 17.37
N ARG A 268 6.69 -24.83 16.61
CA ARG A 268 6.66 -26.28 16.58
C ARG A 268 7.76 -26.85 15.68
N ASN A 269 8.04 -28.15 15.84
CA ASN A 269 9.09 -28.82 15.07
C ASN A 269 8.73 -29.00 13.58
N ASP A 270 7.44 -28.95 13.24
CA ASP A 270 6.90 -28.96 11.88
C ASP A 270 6.91 -27.56 11.22
N GLY A 271 7.45 -26.54 11.91
CA GLY A 271 7.50 -25.16 11.44
C GLY A 271 6.22 -24.36 11.69
N ALA A 272 5.17 -24.97 12.24
CA ALA A 272 3.94 -24.28 12.57
C ALA A 272 4.07 -23.40 13.82
N LEU A 273 3.28 -22.32 13.88
CA LEU A 273 3.20 -21.45 15.05
C LEU A 273 1.96 -21.79 15.86
N ASP A 274 2.12 -22.09 17.14
CA ASP A 274 1.03 -22.25 18.10
C ASP A 274 0.84 -20.94 18.86
N LEU A 275 -0.32 -20.31 18.68
CA LEU A 275 -0.66 -19.01 19.24
C LEU A 275 -1.64 -19.18 20.41
N ASP A 276 -1.46 -18.40 21.46
CA ASP A 276 -2.48 -18.13 22.48
C ASP A 276 -2.27 -16.69 22.92
N VAL A 277 -2.81 -15.75 22.15
CA VAL A 277 -2.56 -14.31 22.27
C VAL A 277 -3.88 -13.59 22.45
N THR A 278 -3.89 -12.63 23.36
CA THR A 278 -5.00 -11.69 23.55
C THR A 278 -4.48 -10.27 23.45
N TRP A 279 -5.32 -9.35 23.00
CA TRP A 279 -5.02 -7.93 22.98
C TRP A 279 -6.22 -7.11 23.40
N LYS A 280 -5.95 -5.95 23.98
CA LYS A 280 -6.97 -4.95 24.33
C LYS A 280 -6.40 -3.56 24.39
N THR A 281 -7.21 -2.56 24.08
CA THR A 281 -6.87 -1.16 24.30
C THR A 281 -6.67 -0.88 25.79
N ARG A 282 -5.56 -0.21 26.14
CA ARG A 282 -5.27 0.17 27.54
C ARG A 282 -5.96 1.48 27.95
N ARG A 283 -6.28 2.34 26.97
CA ARG A 283 -7.09 3.53 27.18
C ARG A 283 -8.31 3.46 26.29
N THR A 284 -9.32 4.22 26.65
CA THR A 284 -10.60 4.19 25.96
C THR A 284 -10.91 5.48 25.24
N ASP A 285 -10.00 6.45 25.18
CA ASP A 285 -10.27 7.73 24.54
C ASP A 285 -10.46 7.57 23.03
N PHE A 286 -11.59 8.06 22.49
CA PHE A 286 -11.87 8.00 21.05
C PHE A 286 -10.75 8.59 20.17
N LYS A 287 -9.99 9.56 20.70
CA LYS A 287 -8.79 10.12 20.06
C LYS A 287 -7.80 9.04 19.61
N GLN A 288 -7.71 7.92 20.32
CA GLN A 288 -6.74 6.87 20.02
C GLN A 288 -6.95 6.25 18.64
N ILE A 289 -8.19 5.90 18.27
CA ILE A 289 -8.45 5.24 16.97
C ILE A 289 -8.29 6.22 15.81
N LEU A 290 -8.64 7.49 16.02
CA LEU A 290 -8.43 8.54 15.01
C LEU A 290 -6.94 8.77 14.71
N SER A 291 -6.04 8.53 15.67
CA SER A 291 -4.58 8.66 15.47
C SER A 291 -3.98 7.62 14.50
N LEU A 292 -4.74 6.57 14.16
CA LEU A 292 -4.36 5.53 13.21
C LEU A 292 -4.89 5.79 11.79
N VAL A 293 -5.86 6.71 11.62
CA VAL A 293 -6.41 7.03 10.31
C VAL A 293 -5.34 7.79 9.50
N PRO A 294 -4.97 7.33 8.29
CA PRO A 294 -3.90 7.95 7.51
C PRO A 294 -4.12 9.45 7.33
N ALA A 295 -3.04 10.22 7.56
CA ALA A 295 -3.02 11.68 7.64
C ALA A 295 -3.46 12.45 6.38
N VAL A 296 -4.03 11.79 5.36
CA VAL A 296 -4.54 12.44 4.14
C VAL A 296 -5.76 13.32 4.44
N TYR A 297 -6.46 13.08 5.55
CA TYR A 297 -7.64 13.86 5.98
C TYR A 297 -7.39 14.81 7.15
N THR A 298 -6.21 14.76 7.78
CA THR A 298 -5.99 15.35 9.11
C THR A 298 -4.75 16.24 9.16
N GLN A 299 -4.60 17.21 8.25
CA GLN A 299 -3.48 18.17 8.30
C GLN A 299 -3.35 18.92 9.64
N ASN A 300 -4.30 18.77 10.59
CA ASN A 300 -4.28 19.39 11.92
C ASN A 300 -4.63 18.44 13.10
N PHE A 301 -4.38 17.11 13.04
CA PHE A 301 -4.81 16.18 14.11
C PHE A 301 -4.43 16.62 15.54
N ALA A 302 -3.27 17.26 15.72
CA ALA A 302 -2.83 17.76 17.03
C ALA A 302 -3.83 18.69 17.72
N ASN A 303 -4.63 19.44 16.94
CA ASN A 303 -5.58 20.45 17.42
C ASN A 303 -7.04 20.00 17.35
N LEU A 304 -7.31 18.74 17.01
CA LEU A 304 -8.66 18.20 16.91
C LEU A 304 -9.24 18.01 18.32
N GLU A 305 -10.39 18.61 18.58
CA GLU A 305 -11.19 18.33 19.77
C GLU A 305 -11.89 16.99 19.56
N THR A 306 -11.80 16.10 20.54
CA THR A 306 -12.40 14.76 20.44
C THR A 306 -13.04 14.38 21.77
N ALA A 307 -14.12 13.61 21.71
CA ALA A 307 -14.78 13.02 22.88
C ALA A 307 -15.32 11.64 22.53
N GLY A 308 -15.75 10.90 23.55
CA GLY A 308 -16.29 9.55 23.42
C GLY A 308 -15.29 8.46 23.76
N THR A 309 -15.77 7.22 23.69
CA THR A 309 -15.02 6.04 24.08
C THR A 309 -14.82 5.05 22.93
N VAL A 310 -13.66 4.39 22.94
CA VAL A 310 -13.32 3.28 22.06
C VAL A 310 -12.80 2.11 22.90
N GLN A 311 -13.21 0.91 22.56
CA GLN A 311 -12.69 -0.33 23.10
C GLN A 311 -12.38 -1.25 21.92
N LEU A 312 -11.14 -1.69 21.83
CA LEU A 312 -10.74 -2.73 20.89
C LEU A 312 -10.19 -3.89 21.72
N GLU A 313 -10.70 -5.08 21.50
CA GLU A 313 -10.22 -6.31 22.14
C GLU A 313 -10.25 -7.47 21.15
N GLY A 314 -9.48 -8.51 21.43
CA GLY A 314 -9.46 -9.68 20.57
C GLY A 314 -8.48 -10.75 21.02
N PHE A 315 -8.45 -11.84 20.26
CA PHE A 315 -7.59 -12.97 20.51
C PHE A 315 -7.21 -13.70 19.22
N ALA A 316 -6.11 -14.47 19.29
CA ALA A 316 -5.74 -15.46 18.31
C ALA A 316 -5.24 -16.71 19.04
N LYS A 317 -5.84 -17.87 18.75
CA LYS A 317 -5.60 -19.13 19.46
C LYS A 317 -5.60 -20.33 18.54
N GLY A 318 -4.54 -21.13 18.61
CA GLY A 318 -4.36 -22.35 17.84
C GLY A 318 -3.21 -22.24 16.83
N ILE A 319 -3.22 -23.14 15.85
CA ILE A 319 -2.10 -23.34 14.93
C ILE A 319 -2.22 -22.45 13.69
N LEU A 320 -1.14 -21.74 13.37
CA LEU A 320 -0.91 -21.04 12.12
C LEU A 320 0.12 -21.81 11.28
N GLN A 321 -0.28 -22.30 10.10
CA GLN A 321 0.59 -23.00 9.16
C GLN A 321 0.07 -22.92 7.72
N GLY A 322 0.79 -22.22 6.84
CA GLY A 322 0.32 -22.02 5.45
C GLY A 322 -1.02 -21.29 5.42
N GLU A 323 -2.02 -21.88 4.78
CA GLU A 323 -3.40 -21.36 4.73
C GLU A 323 -4.23 -21.69 5.97
N GLN A 324 -3.74 -22.56 6.86
CA GLN A 324 -4.42 -22.88 8.11
C GLN A 324 -4.27 -21.73 9.09
N LEU A 325 -5.39 -21.08 9.41
CA LEU A 325 -5.48 -20.00 10.37
C LEU A 325 -5.80 -20.54 11.78
N PRO A 326 -5.27 -19.88 12.84
CA PRO A 326 -5.75 -20.08 14.20
C PRO A 326 -7.18 -19.54 14.34
N ALA A 327 -7.90 -19.96 15.38
CA ALA A 327 -9.13 -19.27 15.75
C ALA A 327 -8.80 -17.84 16.16
N PHE A 328 -9.58 -16.86 15.73
CA PHE A 328 -9.37 -15.47 16.13
C PHE A 328 -10.68 -14.72 16.30
N GLY A 329 -10.63 -13.67 17.11
CA GLY A 329 -11.74 -12.76 17.35
C GLY A 329 -11.27 -11.33 17.50
N LEU A 330 -12.09 -10.38 17.06
CA LEU A 330 -11.85 -8.95 17.20
C LEU A 330 -13.18 -8.23 17.45
N ASP A 331 -13.26 -7.54 18.58
CA ASP A 331 -14.39 -6.68 18.94
C ASP A 331 -13.93 -5.23 18.95
N LEU A 332 -14.63 -4.37 18.21
CA LEU A 332 -14.48 -2.92 18.26
C LEU A 332 -15.82 -2.31 18.70
N ARG A 333 -15.77 -1.54 19.79
CA ARG A 333 -16.89 -0.74 20.27
C ARG A 333 -16.49 0.72 20.32
N VAL A 334 -17.26 1.57 19.67
CA VAL A 334 -17.18 3.03 19.77
C VAL A 334 -18.50 3.52 20.31
N ALA A 335 -18.46 4.37 21.34
CA ALA A 335 -19.64 4.98 21.94
C ALA A 335 -19.43 6.47 22.14
N ASP A 336 -20.44 7.24 21.73
CA ASP A 336 -20.52 8.70 21.88
C ASP A 336 -19.29 9.45 21.33
N GLY A 337 -18.72 8.92 20.23
CA GLY A 337 -17.58 9.52 19.56
C GLY A 337 -17.94 10.88 18.94
N MET A 338 -17.04 11.84 19.10
CA MET A 338 -17.16 13.18 18.51
C MET A 338 -15.78 13.67 18.09
N PHE A 339 -15.73 14.39 16.97
CA PHE A 339 -14.55 15.16 16.59
C PHE A 339 -14.90 16.51 15.96
N HIS A 340 -14.07 17.51 16.25
CA HIS A 340 -14.26 18.89 15.79
C HIS A 340 -12.89 19.55 15.52
N ASP A 341 -12.67 20.05 14.31
CA ASP A 341 -11.58 21.00 14.04
C ASP A 341 -12.07 22.39 14.46
N PRO A 342 -11.43 23.08 15.42
CA PRO A 342 -11.86 24.40 15.88
C PRO A 342 -11.93 25.49 14.80
N LYS A 343 -11.27 25.27 13.65
CA LYS A 343 -11.35 26.18 12.49
C LYS A 343 -12.62 26.00 11.66
N LEU A 344 -13.36 24.92 11.88
CA LEU A 344 -14.55 24.57 11.14
C LEU A 344 -15.82 24.87 11.94
N PRO A 345 -16.91 25.26 11.27
CA PRO A 345 -18.12 25.74 11.95
C PRO A 345 -18.92 24.61 12.63
N SER A 346 -18.71 23.36 12.25
CA SER A 346 -19.48 22.22 12.75
C SER A 346 -18.56 21.06 13.15
N ARG A 347 -19.17 20.04 13.76
CA ARG A 347 -18.53 18.83 14.27
C ARG A 347 -19.21 17.59 13.74
N VAL A 348 -18.51 16.47 13.81
CA VAL A 348 -19.11 15.15 13.67
C VAL A 348 -19.35 14.59 15.06
N GLU A 349 -20.56 14.12 15.32
CA GLU A 349 -20.98 13.66 16.64
C GLU A 349 -21.80 12.37 16.56
N GLY A 350 -22.12 11.79 17.71
CA GLY A 350 -22.89 10.56 17.80
C GLY A 350 -22.19 9.34 17.20
N VAL A 351 -20.87 9.40 16.96
CA VAL A 351 -20.14 8.30 16.32
C VAL A 351 -20.23 7.06 17.21
N ALA A 352 -20.88 6.03 16.70
CA ALA A 352 -21.05 4.77 17.40
C ALA A 352 -20.80 3.62 16.43
N ALA A 353 -20.05 2.62 16.88
CA ALA A 353 -19.76 1.43 16.09
C ALA A 353 -19.73 0.20 17.00
N LYS A 354 -20.30 -0.90 16.51
CA LYS A 354 -20.16 -2.23 17.12
C LYS A 354 -19.80 -3.21 16.02
N LEU A 355 -18.51 -3.53 15.93
CA LEU A 355 -17.96 -4.49 14.99
C LEU A 355 -17.49 -5.72 15.77
N HIS A 356 -17.88 -6.88 15.28
CA HIS A 356 -17.44 -8.18 15.73
C HIS A 356 -16.90 -8.96 14.54
N VAL A 357 -15.66 -9.45 14.61
CA VAL A 357 -15.06 -10.31 13.61
C VAL A 357 -14.64 -11.59 14.29
N GLU A 358 -14.96 -12.74 13.71
CA GLU A 358 -14.58 -14.03 14.26
C GLU A 358 -14.23 -15.03 13.16
N ASN A 359 -13.36 -15.97 13.50
CA ASN A 359 -13.06 -17.15 12.71
C ASN A 359 -12.74 -18.30 13.68
N GLY A 360 -13.39 -19.44 13.51
CA GLY A 360 -13.21 -20.61 14.39
C GLY A 360 -11.87 -21.35 14.22
N GLY A 361 -11.03 -20.93 13.27
CA GLY A 361 -9.80 -21.58 12.85
C GLY A 361 -9.99 -22.42 11.58
N GLY A 362 -8.88 -22.79 10.96
CA GLY A 362 -8.88 -23.52 9.69
C GLY A 362 -8.80 -22.57 8.50
N SER A 363 -9.91 -22.35 7.80
CA SER A 363 -9.94 -21.56 6.56
C SER A 363 -10.27 -20.10 6.82
N ALA A 364 -9.67 -19.19 6.04
CA ALA A 364 -10.09 -17.77 5.98
C ALA A 364 -11.56 -17.61 5.58
N ASP A 365 -12.14 -18.61 4.91
CA ASP A 365 -13.53 -18.62 4.50
C ASP A 365 -14.52 -18.89 5.64
N GLU A 366 -14.06 -19.34 6.81
CA GLU A 366 -14.92 -19.45 8.01
C GLU A 366 -15.03 -18.10 8.77
N THR A 367 -14.51 -17.01 8.19
CA THR A 367 -14.56 -15.70 8.81
C THR A 367 -15.97 -15.10 8.71
N THR A 368 -16.48 -14.63 9.84
CA THR A 368 -17.67 -13.77 9.91
C THR A 368 -17.25 -12.36 10.30
N VAL A 369 -17.72 -11.36 9.55
CA VAL A 369 -17.53 -9.93 9.85
C VAL A 369 -18.92 -9.34 10.08
N ALA A 370 -19.21 -8.90 11.30
CA ALA A 370 -20.50 -8.35 11.69
C ALA A 370 -20.34 -6.92 12.24
N LEU A 371 -20.70 -5.92 11.43
CA LEU A 371 -20.95 -4.56 11.85
C LEU A 371 -22.41 -4.43 12.28
N GLU A 372 -22.69 -4.75 13.53
CA GLU A 372 -24.04 -4.78 14.10
C GLU A 372 -24.70 -3.40 14.17
N ARG A 373 -23.87 -2.36 14.31
CA ARG A 373 -24.29 -0.96 14.33
C ARG A 373 -23.14 -0.09 13.90
N PHE A 374 -23.41 0.83 13.00
CA PHE A 374 -22.61 1.99 12.73
C PHE A 374 -23.53 3.20 12.60
N HIS A 375 -23.21 4.26 13.32
CA HIS A 375 -23.96 5.50 13.32
C HIS A 375 -22.98 6.66 13.42
N LEU A 376 -23.27 7.75 12.70
CA LEU A 376 -22.63 9.04 12.92
C LEU A 376 -23.54 10.15 12.39
N GLU A 377 -23.37 11.35 12.95
CA GLU A 377 -24.05 12.55 12.50
C GLU A 377 -23.03 13.54 11.95
N ILE A 378 -23.08 13.79 10.64
CA ILE A 378 -22.24 14.81 10.02
C ILE A 378 -23.01 16.11 9.98
N ALA A 379 -22.66 17.05 10.87
CA ALA A 379 -23.44 18.26 11.02
C ALA A 379 -24.95 17.93 11.14
N LYS A 380 -25.38 17.02 12.01
CA LYS A 380 -26.80 16.60 12.16
C LYS A 380 -27.42 15.83 10.98
N ASN A 381 -26.62 15.40 10.00
CA ASN A 381 -27.06 14.50 8.94
C ASN A 381 -26.72 13.05 9.35
N PRO A 382 -27.71 12.21 9.72
CA PRO A 382 -27.45 10.87 10.20
C PRO A 382 -27.07 9.92 9.06
N VAL A 383 -26.13 9.03 9.36
CA VAL A 383 -25.78 7.87 8.52
C VAL A 383 -25.80 6.63 9.41
N ASP A 384 -26.64 5.68 9.07
CA ASP A 384 -26.79 4.40 9.74
C ASP A 384 -26.42 3.26 8.79
N LEU A 385 -25.56 2.36 9.27
CA LEU A 385 -25.12 1.19 8.53
C LEU A 385 -25.12 -0.04 9.44
N LYS A 386 -25.62 -1.15 8.93
CA LYS A 386 -25.42 -2.49 9.48
C LYS A 386 -24.99 -3.41 8.36
N PHE A 387 -24.10 -4.34 8.67
CA PHE A 387 -23.55 -5.26 7.68
C PHE A 387 -23.07 -6.54 8.35
N VAL A 388 -23.36 -7.68 7.75
CA VAL A 388 -22.80 -8.98 8.08
C VAL A 388 -22.30 -9.63 6.80
N LEU A 389 -21.08 -10.15 6.84
CA LEU A 389 -20.46 -10.95 5.80
C LEU A 389 -20.02 -12.29 6.37
N ARG A 390 -20.39 -13.38 5.69
CA ARG A 390 -19.91 -14.73 5.97
C ARG A 390 -19.33 -15.33 4.69
N HIS A 391 -18.41 -16.28 4.83
CA HIS A 391 -17.81 -16.99 3.70
C HIS A 391 -17.21 -16.05 2.63
N PRO A 392 -16.31 -15.13 3.03
CA PRO A 392 -15.81 -14.07 2.16
C PRO A 392 -14.99 -14.57 0.97
N VAL A 393 -14.48 -15.80 1.01
CA VAL A 393 -13.62 -16.36 -0.04
C VAL A 393 -14.43 -17.16 -1.05
N SER A 394 -15.23 -18.14 -0.61
CA SER A 394 -15.88 -19.10 -1.52
C SER A 394 -17.25 -18.64 -2.03
N ASP A 395 -18.16 -18.26 -1.14
CA ASP A 395 -19.54 -17.85 -1.46
C ASP A 395 -20.03 -16.78 -0.47
N PRO A 396 -19.67 -15.50 -0.69
CA PRO A 396 -20.05 -14.40 0.18
C PRO A 396 -21.55 -14.37 0.46
N GLU A 397 -21.91 -14.52 1.73
CA GLU A 397 -23.25 -14.29 2.25
C GLU A 397 -23.29 -12.92 2.90
N ILE A 398 -24.19 -12.05 2.43
CA ILE A 398 -24.29 -10.66 2.86
C ILE A 398 -25.65 -10.44 3.50
N ASP A 399 -25.68 -9.64 4.56
CA ASP A 399 -26.88 -9.03 5.13
C ASP A 399 -26.52 -7.58 5.49
N ALA A 400 -27.05 -6.61 4.76
CA ALA A 400 -26.65 -5.21 4.84
C ALA A 400 -27.86 -4.28 4.79
N THR A 401 -27.84 -3.24 5.60
CA THR A 401 -28.80 -2.14 5.54
C THR A 401 -28.06 -0.81 5.66
N LEU A 402 -28.31 0.10 4.74
CA LEU A 402 -27.79 1.47 4.73
C LEU A 402 -28.96 2.45 4.71
N LEU A 403 -28.97 3.37 5.66
CA LEU A 403 -29.85 4.53 5.66
C LEU A 403 -28.98 5.79 5.80
N ALA A 404 -29.04 6.69 4.83
CA ALA A 404 -28.25 7.92 4.85
C ALA A 404 -29.04 9.09 4.28
N HIS A 405 -28.97 10.22 4.96
CA HIS A 405 -29.54 11.49 4.50
C HIS A 405 -28.46 12.55 4.55
N LEU A 406 -27.78 12.78 3.43
CA LEU A 406 -26.61 13.65 3.36
C LEU A 406 -26.94 14.94 2.61
N ASP A 407 -26.81 16.07 3.30
CA ASP A 407 -26.67 17.38 2.65
C ASP A 407 -25.18 17.65 2.47
N LEU A 408 -24.71 17.56 1.22
CA LEU A 408 -23.31 17.72 0.87
C LEU A 408 -22.82 19.14 1.18
N ALA A 409 -23.68 20.17 1.10
CA ALA A 409 -23.24 21.53 1.44
C ALA A 409 -22.76 21.63 2.90
N ARG A 410 -23.26 20.75 3.77
CA ARG A 410 -22.90 20.70 5.19
C ARG A 410 -21.66 19.85 5.46
N LEU A 411 -21.20 19.03 4.51
CA LEU A 411 -19.93 18.30 4.67
C LEU A 411 -18.73 19.27 4.73
N GLY A 412 -18.80 20.42 4.05
CA GLY A 412 -17.78 21.46 4.11
C GLY A 412 -17.71 22.18 5.47
N GLU A 413 -18.72 21.97 6.33
CA GLU A 413 -18.73 22.47 7.71
C GLU A 413 -17.87 21.62 8.65
N VAL A 414 -17.50 20.39 8.25
CA VAL A 414 -16.76 19.43 9.09
C VAL A 414 -15.46 18.92 8.45
N ILE A 415 -15.30 19.09 7.15
CA ILE A 415 -14.10 18.69 6.39
C ILE A 415 -13.54 19.94 5.70
N PRO A 416 -12.22 20.21 5.82
CA PRO A 416 -11.60 21.34 5.15
C PRO A 416 -11.57 21.12 3.64
N LEU A 417 -12.04 22.11 2.89
CA LEU A 417 -12.00 22.14 1.42
C LEU A 417 -10.66 22.70 0.94
N LYS A 418 -10.13 22.16 -0.15
CA LYS A 418 -9.00 22.80 -0.85
C LYS A 418 -9.47 24.09 -1.51
N GLU A 419 -8.53 24.96 -1.85
CA GLU A 419 -8.84 26.18 -2.60
C GLU A 419 -9.50 25.82 -3.94
N GLY A 420 -10.64 26.46 -4.24
CA GLY A 420 -11.45 26.19 -5.43
C GLY A 420 -12.32 24.94 -5.36
N GLU A 421 -12.26 24.17 -4.26
CA GLU A 421 -13.08 22.99 -4.05
C GLU A 421 -14.43 23.37 -3.41
N SER A 422 -15.51 22.83 -3.95
CA SER A 422 -16.85 22.95 -3.38
C SER A 422 -17.72 21.76 -3.77
N PHE A 423 -18.62 21.38 -2.89
CA PHE A 423 -19.68 20.41 -3.19
C PHE A 423 -20.98 20.83 -2.52
N GLY A 424 -22.10 20.37 -3.08
CA GLY A 424 -23.44 20.71 -2.59
C GLY A 424 -24.47 19.73 -3.08
N GLY A 425 -25.72 19.92 -2.66
CA GLY A 425 -26.84 19.03 -3.01
C GLY A 425 -27.09 17.93 -1.99
N ARG A 426 -28.03 17.05 -2.31
CA ARG A 426 -28.50 16.00 -1.39
C ARG A 426 -28.29 14.61 -1.96
N ILE A 427 -27.88 13.69 -1.09
CA ILE A 427 -27.88 12.25 -1.32
C ILE A 427 -28.76 11.59 -0.26
N ASP A 428 -29.82 10.91 -0.71
CA ASP A 428 -30.68 10.09 0.14
C ASP A 428 -30.48 8.63 -0.26
N ALA A 429 -30.12 7.76 0.67
CA ALA A 429 -29.93 6.34 0.44
C ALA A 429 -30.72 5.53 1.46
N ASP A 430 -31.48 4.55 0.96
CA ASP A 430 -32.16 3.53 1.75
C ASP A 430 -32.00 2.23 0.97
N VAL A 431 -31.11 1.35 1.42
CA VAL A 431 -30.70 0.15 0.67
C VAL A 431 -30.64 -1.03 1.62
N THR A 432 -31.26 -2.15 1.22
CA THR A 432 -31.19 -3.44 1.92
C THR A 432 -30.71 -4.52 0.97
N LEU A 433 -29.68 -5.28 1.36
CA LEU A 433 -29.12 -6.39 0.61
C LEU A 433 -29.06 -7.62 1.52
N ALA A 434 -29.62 -8.75 1.13
CA ALA A 434 -29.49 -9.98 1.90
C ALA A 434 -29.46 -11.24 1.02
N GLY A 435 -28.46 -12.10 1.18
CA GLY A 435 -28.36 -13.37 0.48
C GLY A 435 -26.94 -13.78 0.11
N LYS A 436 -26.82 -14.95 -0.53
CA LYS A 436 -25.54 -15.50 -1.00
C LYS A 436 -25.22 -15.10 -2.43
N LEU A 437 -23.97 -14.80 -2.74
CA LEU A 437 -23.56 -14.44 -4.09
C LEU A 437 -23.86 -15.55 -5.12
N SER A 438 -23.74 -16.82 -4.72
CA SER A 438 -24.05 -17.98 -5.57
C SER A 438 -25.52 -18.05 -6.01
N THR A 439 -26.47 -17.44 -5.30
CA THR A 439 -27.88 -17.41 -5.75
C THR A 439 -28.03 -16.53 -6.99
N LEU A 440 -27.31 -15.40 -7.05
CA LEU A 440 -27.27 -14.50 -8.20
C LEU A 440 -26.60 -15.18 -9.41
N GLN A 441 -25.48 -15.86 -9.19
CA GLN A 441 -24.76 -16.60 -10.23
C GLN A 441 -25.57 -17.76 -10.81
N ALA A 442 -26.37 -18.42 -9.97
CA ALA A 442 -27.29 -19.47 -10.39
C ALA A 442 -28.61 -18.95 -11.00
N GLY A 443 -28.78 -17.63 -11.13
CA GLY A 443 -29.99 -17.00 -11.66
C GLY A 443 -31.23 -17.12 -10.75
N ARG A 444 -31.05 -17.48 -9.47
CA ARG A 444 -32.12 -17.60 -8.46
C ARG A 444 -32.34 -16.26 -7.75
N TYR A 445 -32.74 -15.25 -8.50
CA TYR A 445 -32.89 -13.88 -8.01
C TYR A 445 -33.91 -13.73 -6.87
N ASP A 446 -34.96 -14.58 -6.82
CA ASP A 446 -35.96 -14.54 -5.75
C ASP A 446 -35.40 -14.96 -4.38
N ALA A 447 -34.21 -15.59 -4.34
CA ALA A 447 -33.52 -16.01 -3.13
C ALA A 447 -32.43 -15.02 -2.69
N PHE A 448 -32.37 -13.83 -3.29
CA PHE A 448 -31.51 -12.74 -2.90
C PHE A 448 -32.36 -11.48 -2.77
N GLN A 449 -32.29 -10.80 -1.63
CA GLN A 449 -32.91 -9.52 -1.41
C GLN A 449 -31.96 -8.41 -1.86
N ALA A 450 -32.42 -7.53 -2.74
CA ALA A 450 -31.74 -6.29 -3.04
C ALA A 450 -32.79 -5.23 -3.32
N ASP A 451 -33.16 -4.50 -2.28
CA ASP A 451 -34.23 -3.51 -2.31
C ASP A 451 -33.68 -2.13 -1.97
N GLY A 452 -34.42 -1.11 -2.37
CA GLY A 452 -34.15 0.27 -1.99
C GLY A 452 -33.65 1.13 -3.15
N LYS A 453 -33.23 2.35 -2.80
CA LYS A 453 -32.87 3.38 -3.76
C LYS A 453 -31.80 4.32 -3.21
N VAL A 454 -31.04 4.89 -4.14
CA VAL A 454 -30.19 6.05 -3.91
C VAL A 454 -30.70 7.18 -4.79
N GLU A 455 -31.01 8.31 -4.18
CA GLU A 455 -31.51 9.52 -4.85
C GLU A 455 -30.49 10.65 -4.70
N LEU A 456 -30.20 11.29 -5.82
CA LEU A 456 -29.33 12.46 -5.92
C LEU A 456 -30.21 13.64 -6.30
N ALA A 457 -30.08 14.76 -5.61
CA ALA A 457 -30.80 15.98 -5.93
C ALA A 457 -29.87 17.20 -5.85
N GLY A 458 -29.64 17.83 -7.00
CA GLY A 458 -28.79 19.02 -7.11
C GLY A 458 -27.35 18.81 -6.64
N VAL A 459 -26.80 17.59 -6.80
CA VAL A 459 -25.44 17.26 -6.39
C VAL A 459 -24.45 18.02 -7.25
N SER A 460 -23.70 18.94 -6.68
CA SER A 460 -22.69 19.73 -7.37
C SER A 460 -21.29 19.42 -6.86
N TYR A 461 -20.30 19.50 -7.74
CA TYR A 461 -18.89 19.39 -7.38
C TYR A 461 -18.03 20.27 -8.30
N THR A 462 -17.14 21.03 -7.69
CA THR A 462 -16.05 21.75 -8.36
C THR A 462 -14.78 21.45 -7.58
N GLY A 463 -13.68 21.15 -8.26
CA GLY A 463 -12.42 20.86 -7.60
C GLY A 463 -11.34 20.43 -8.58
N PRO A 464 -10.10 20.24 -8.11
CA PRO A 464 -8.94 19.98 -8.96
C PRO A 464 -9.01 18.62 -9.70
N THR A 465 -9.90 17.71 -9.27
CA THR A 465 -10.02 16.38 -9.87
C THR A 465 -10.89 16.33 -11.12
N LEU A 466 -11.67 17.38 -11.40
CA LEU A 466 -12.47 17.49 -12.62
C LEU A 466 -12.07 18.77 -13.37
N PRO A 467 -11.87 18.71 -14.70
CA PRO A 467 -11.53 19.90 -15.47
C PRO A 467 -12.68 20.92 -15.52
N LEU A 468 -13.91 20.47 -15.27
CA LEU A 468 -15.12 21.28 -15.32
C LEU A 468 -16.02 21.02 -14.11
N PRO A 469 -16.77 22.03 -13.64
CA PRO A 469 -17.82 21.84 -12.63
C PRO A 469 -18.86 20.82 -13.08
N LEU A 470 -19.24 19.93 -12.17
CA LEU A 470 -20.30 18.94 -12.33
C LEU A 470 -21.54 19.38 -11.53
N LEU A 471 -22.72 19.24 -12.12
CA LEU A 471 -24.01 19.36 -11.45
C LEU A 471 -24.92 18.21 -11.89
N VAL A 472 -25.24 17.29 -10.99
CA VAL A 472 -26.29 16.30 -11.16
C VAL A 472 -27.59 16.90 -10.63
N GLU A 473 -28.47 17.34 -11.52
CA GLU A 473 -29.74 17.96 -11.15
C GLU A 473 -30.64 16.96 -10.43
N LYS A 474 -30.72 15.74 -10.96
CA LYS A 474 -31.38 14.61 -10.30
C LYS A 474 -30.80 13.29 -10.77
N GLY A 475 -30.72 12.33 -9.87
CA GLY A 475 -30.28 10.97 -10.13
C GLY A 475 -31.09 9.99 -9.30
N ARG A 476 -31.44 8.84 -9.84
CA ARG A 476 -32.02 7.75 -9.06
C ARG A 476 -31.44 6.41 -9.51
N LEU A 477 -30.88 5.69 -8.55
CA LEU A 477 -30.51 4.28 -8.65
C LEU A 477 -31.52 3.48 -7.84
N ALA A 478 -32.21 2.53 -8.47
CA ALA A 478 -33.09 1.58 -7.79
C ALA A 478 -32.43 0.20 -7.78
N PHE A 479 -32.37 -0.42 -6.62
CA PHE A 479 -31.76 -1.72 -6.41
C PHE A 479 -32.76 -2.83 -6.76
N SER A 480 -32.27 -3.86 -7.43
CA SER A 480 -32.97 -5.14 -7.62
C SER A 480 -31.93 -6.26 -7.68
N PRO A 481 -32.29 -7.51 -7.32
CA PRO A 481 -31.31 -8.61 -7.30
C PRO A 481 -30.64 -8.86 -8.65
N LYS A 482 -31.34 -8.54 -9.75
CA LYS A 482 -30.84 -8.81 -11.10
C LYS A 482 -30.00 -7.67 -11.67
N PHE A 483 -30.38 -6.42 -11.41
CA PHE A 483 -29.75 -5.23 -11.96
C PHE A 483 -30.02 -3.98 -11.09
N LEU A 484 -29.17 -2.96 -11.19
CA LEU A 484 -29.51 -1.61 -10.76
C LEU A 484 -30.16 -0.86 -11.91
N GLU A 485 -31.27 -0.19 -11.64
CA GLU A 485 -31.91 0.70 -12.60
C GLU A 485 -31.46 2.15 -12.36
N LEU A 486 -30.87 2.77 -13.37
CA LEU A 486 -30.53 4.19 -13.38
C LEU A 486 -31.62 4.94 -14.15
N SER A 487 -32.53 5.62 -13.45
CA SER A 487 -33.59 6.39 -14.09
C SER A 487 -34.32 7.33 -13.11
N PRO A 488 -34.28 8.66 -13.31
CA PRO A 488 -33.47 9.41 -14.28
C PRO A 488 -32.03 9.63 -13.79
N PHE A 489 -31.14 10.05 -14.69
CA PHE A 489 -29.87 10.71 -14.34
C PHE A 489 -29.66 11.91 -15.27
N ASP A 490 -29.89 13.09 -14.73
CA ASP A 490 -29.80 14.37 -15.45
C ASP A 490 -28.65 15.18 -14.84
N ALA A 491 -27.66 15.49 -15.66
CA ALA A 491 -26.45 16.17 -15.23
C ALA A 491 -25.99 17.23 -16.23
N LYS A 492 -25.21 18.19 -15.73
CA LYS A 492 -24.51 19.21 -16.48
C LYS A 492 -23.03 19.16 -16.13
N ILE A 493 -22.18 19.22 -17.14
CA ILE A 493 -20.73 19.31 -16.95
C ILE A 493 -20.15 20.36 -17.90
N GLY A 494 -19.67 21.46 -17.33
CA GLY A 494 -19.36 22.68 -18.10
C GLY A 494 -20.56 23.13 -18.94
N HIS A 495 -20.41 23.11 -20.26
CA HIS A 495 -21.47 23.46 -21.22
C HIS A 495 -22.35 22.28 -21.65
N SER A 496 -22.03 21.07 -21.21
CA SER A 496 -22.73 19.86 -21.66
C SER A 496 -23.96 19.56 -20.81
N ASP A 497 -25.07 19.17 -21.44
CA ASP A 497 -26.20 18.51 -20.78
C ASP A 497 -26.17 17.00 -21.06
N LEU A 498 -26.40 16.20 -20.03
CA LEU A 498 -26.35 14.75 -20.07
C LEU A 498 -27.64 14.22 -19.45
N HIS A 499 -28.39 13.45 -20.24
CA HIS A 499 -29.54 12.69 -19.78
C HIS A 499 -29.25 11.21 -20.01
N LEU A 500 -29.11 10.46 -18.92
CA LEU A 500 -28.74 9.06 -18.94
C LEU A 500 -29.84 8.23 -18.27
N THR A 501 -30.22 7.14 -18.93
CA THR A 501 -31.08 6.10 -18.35
C THR A 501 -30.53 4.74 -18.70
N GLY A 502 -30.69 3.74 -17.85
CA GLY A 502 -30.17 2.42 -18.17
C GLY A 502 -30.27 1.39 -17.06
N ARG A 503 -29.65 0.25 -17.32
CA ARG A 503 -29.50 -0.84 -16.36
C ARG A 503 -28.03 -1.18 -16.19
N ILE A 504 -27.66 -1.50 -14.96
CA ILE A 504 -26.33 -1.93 -14.56
C ILE A 504 -26.46 -3.35 -14.03
N ASP A 505 -25.84 -4.29 -14.71
CA ASP A 505 -25.77 -5.70 -14.33
C ASP A 505 -24.42 -5.96 -13.63
N ASN A 506 -24.33 -7.08 -12.89
CA ASN A 506 -23.10 -7.52 -12.23
C ASN A 506 -22.52 -6.56 -11.17
N TYR A 507 -23.34 -5.69 -10.59
CA TYR A 507 -22.89 -4.67 -9.63
C TYR A 507 -22.37 -5.24 -8.30
N LEU A 508 -22.93 -6.36 -7.81
CA LEU A 508 -22.47 -7.04 -6.58
C LEU A 508 -21.15 -7.80 -6.80
N PRO A 509 -21.00 -8.66 -7.83
CA PRO A 509 -19.70 -9.28 -8.10
C PRO A 509 -18.60 -8.26 -8.43
N PHE A 510 -18.92 -7.16 -9.12
CA PHE A 510 -17.97 -6.06 -9.33
C PHE A 510 -17.46 -5.49 -7.99
N ALA A 511 -18.36 -5.24 -7.03
CA ALA A 511 -18.00 -4.67 -5.73
C ALA A 511 -17.24 -5.65 -4.80
N LEU A 512 -17.47 -6.96 -4.92
CA LEU A 512 -16.96 -7.97 -3.98
C LEU A 512 -15.79 -8.79 -4.51
N ARG A 513 -15.65 -8.90 -5.83
CA ARG A 513 -14.70 -9.82 -6.49
C ARG A 513 -13.88 -9.16 -7.60
N ASP A 514 -13.97 -7.84 -7.75
CA ASP A 514 -13.30 -7.09 -8.83
C ASP A 514 -13.65 -7.65 -10.24
N GLU A 515 -14.86 -8.21 -10.38
CA GLU A 515 -15.38 -8.66 -11.68
C GLU A 515 -15.78 -7.47 -12.56
N THR A 516 -16.02 -7.68 -13.87
CA THR A 516 -16.42 -6.60 -14.80
C THR A 516 -17.83 -6.07 -14.52
N LEU A 517 -17.99 -4.74 -14.50
CA LEU A 517 -19.30 -4.09 -14.43
C LEU A 517 -19.96 -4.10 -15.81
N ARG A 518 -21.24 -4.48 -15.90
CA ARG A 518 -21.98 -4.53 -17.17
C ARG A 518 -23.08 -3.49 -17.20
N GLY A 519 -23.33 -2.86 -18.34
CA GLY A 519 -24.38 -1.85 -18.43
C GLY A 519 -24.95 -1.63 -19.81
N ASN A 520 -26.22 -1.24 -19.85
CA ASN A 520 -26.93 -0.82 -21.06
C ASN A 520 -27.59 0.53 -20.81
N PHE A 521 -27.15 1.54 -21.55
CA PHE A 521 -27.57 2.92 -21.34
C PHE A 521 -28.13 3.56 -22.60
N THR A 522 -29.05 4.49 -22.40
CA THR A 522 -29.46 5.48 -23.40
C THR A 522 -28.95 6.84 -22.94
N LEU A 523 -28.08 7.43 -23.75
CA LEU A 523 -27.52 8.76 -23.53
C LEU A 523 -28.17 9.74 -24.50
N THR A 524 -28.81 10.77 -23.97
CA THR A 524 -29.32 11.90 -24.76
C THR A 524 -28.71 13.22 -24.29
N SER A 525 -28.48 14.14 -25.22
CA SER A 525 -27.86 15.43 -24.94
C SER A 525 -28.23 16.44 -26.02
N THR A 526 -28.46 17.69 -25.63
CA THR A 526 -28.62 18.82 -26.54
C THR A 526 -27.26 19.29 -27.04
N LEU A 527 -26.32 19.49 -26.13
CA LEU A 527 -24.92 19.81 -26.36
C LEU A 527 -24.05 18.89 -25.51
N LEU A 528 -23.14 18.17 -26.14
CA LEU A 528 -22.05 17.44 -25.49
C LEU A 528 -20.73 18.01 -25.97
N ASP A 529 -19.97 18.65 -25.10
CA ASP A 529 -18.62 19.13 -25.38
C ASP A 529 -17.60 18.29 -24.64
N VAL A 530 -16.87 17.45 -25.39
CA VAL A 530 -15.82 16.59 -24.83
C VAL A 530 -14.43 17.24 -24.93
N THR A 531 -14.32 18.41 -25.56
CA THR A 531 -13.04 19.09 -25.80
C THR A 531 -12.23 19.32 -24.51
N PRO A 532 -12.83 19.77 -23.39
CA PRO A 532 -12.09 20.03 -22.15
C PRO A 532 -11.45 18.76 -21.55
N PHE A 533 -12.02 17.58 -21.82
CA PHE A 533 -11.45 16.29 -21.38
C PHE A 533 -10.30 15.81 -22.26
N MET A 534 -10.12 16.41 -23.44
CA MET A 534 -9.03 16.08 -24.35
C MET A 534 -7.82 16.99 -24.14
N THR A 535 -8.00 18.24 -23.72
CA THR A 535 -6.93 19.26 -23.66
C THR A 535 -6.17 19.37 -22.34
N GLY A 536 -6.54 18.57 -21.32
CA GLY A 536 -6.00 18.68 -19.97
C GLY A 536 -6.42 19.98 -19.25
N GLU A 537 -5.90 20.20 -18.03
CA GLU A 537 -6.30 21.25 -17.07
C GLU A 537 -6.26 22.72 -17.58
N LYS A 538 -5.79 22.99 -18.80
CA LYS A 538 -5.76 24.34 -19.38
C LYS A 538 -6.60 24.42 -20.64
N GLU A 539 -7.81 24.98 -20.50
CA GLU A 539 -8.61 25.47 -21.61
C GLU A 539 -7.85 26.58 -22.35
N THR A 540 -7.07 26.20 -23.35
CA THR A 540 -6.56 27.12 -24.37
C THR A 540 -6.78 26.46 -25.72
N GLU A 541 -7.19 27.23 -26.73
CA GLU A 541 -7.41 26.75 -28.12
C GLU A 541 -6.17 26.08 -28.76
N LYS A 542 -5.01 26.05 -28.08
CA LYS A 542 -3.76 25.46 -28.54
C LYS A 542 -3.16 24.42 -27.57
N ALA A 543 -3.91 23.97 -26.57
CA ALA A 543 -3.42 22.91 -25.69
C ALA A 543 -3.29 21.59 -26.47
N PRO A 544 -2.19 20.83 -26.27
CA PRO A 544 -2.05 19.52 -26.90
C PRO A 544 -3.15 18.59 -26.40
N LEU A 545 -3.76 17.85 -27.32
CA LEU A 545 -4.73 16.82 -26.94
C LEU A 545 -4.04 15.71 -26.15
N SER A 546 -4.82 14.91 -25.44
CA SER A 546 -4.38 13.77 -24.66
C SER A 546 -5.30 12.58 -24.93
N VAL A 547 -4.75 11.38 -24.73
CA VAL A 547 -5.47 10.12 -24.95
C VAL A 547 -6.61 9.99 -23.94
N ILE A 548 -7.81 9.72 -24.44
CA ILE A 548 -8.95 9.36 -23.59
C ILE A 548 -8.90 7.86 -23.36
N GLU A 549 -8.36 7.42 -22.23
CA GLU A 549 -8.30 5.99 -21.90
C GLU A 549 -9.69 5.40 -21.69
N VAL A 550 -9.94 4.26 -22.36
CA VAL A 550 -11.16 3.48 -22.21
C VAL A 550 -10.99 2.52 -21.02
N PRO A 551 -11.96 2.45 -20.08
CA PRO A 551 -11.86 1.54 -18.93
C PRO A 551 -11.81 0.06 -19.33
N ARG A 552 -11.02 -0.73 -18.60
CA ARG A 552 -10.89 -2.19 -18.83
C ARG A 552 -11.91 -3.03 -18.05
N ASN A 553 -12.32 -2.56 -16.88
CA ASN A 553 -13.24 -3.24 -15.98
C ASN A 553 -14.72 -2.87 -16.21
N ILE A 554 -15.04 -2.26 -17.37
CA ILE A 554 -16.40 -1.86 -17.75
C ILE A 554 -16.76 -2.47 -19.11
N ASP A 555 -17.93 -3.09 -19.16
CA ASP A 555 -18.59 -3.58 -20.37
C ASP A 555 -19.95 -2.88 -20.53
N ALA A 556 -19.95 -1.75 -21.26
CA ALA A 556 -21.10 -0.87 -21.37
C ALA A 556 -21.54 -0.65 -22.82
N VAL A 557 -22.84 -0.68 -23.05
CA VAL A 557 -23.46 -0.33 -24.34
C VAL A 557 -24.21 0.98 -24.20
N PHE A 558 -23.80 2.00 -24.96
CA PHE A 558 -24.46 3.30 -25.04
C PHE A 558 -25.23 3.42 -26.35
N ARG A 559 -26.53 3.65 -26.27
CA ARG A 559 -27.34 4.15 -27.39
C ARG A 559 -27.37 5.67 -27.29
N THR A 560 -26.75 6.34 -28.25
CA THR A 560 -26.52 7.78 -28.18
C THR A 560 -27.49 8.55 -29.08
N ARG A 561 -27.98 9.68 -28.59
CA ARG A 561 -28.68 10.70 -29.37
C ARG A 561 -28.24 12.08 -28.88
N ILE A 562 -27.31 12.68 -29.60
CA ILE A 562 -26.73 13.98 -29.26
C ILE A 562 -27.06 14.96 -30.38
N ASP A 563 -27.65 16.10 -30.04
CA ASP A 563 -28.01 17.10 -31.04
C ASP A 563 -26.80 17.87 -31.57
N THR A 564 -25.88 18.25 -30.68
CA THR A 564 -24.58 18.85 -31.02
C THR A 564 -23.46 18.23 -30.18
N LEU A 565 -22.42 17.70 -30.82
CA LEU A 565 -21.20 17.17 -30.21
C LEU A 565 -20.02 18.05 -30.61
N ARG A 566 -19.21 18.49 -29.64
CA ARG A 566 -17.96 19.22 -29.87
C ARG A 566 -16.79 18.40 -29.37
N ALA A 567 -15.79 18.22 -30.23
CA ALA A 567 -14.57 17.50 -29.90
C ALA A 567 -13.38 18.12 -30.66
N GLY A 568 -12.36 18.58 -29.94
CA GLY A 568 -11.12 19.08 -30.56
C GLY A 568 -11.34 20.24 -31.53
N GLY A 569 -12.27 21.14 -31.23
CA GLY A 569 -12.64 22.28 -32.10
C GLY A 569 -13.57 21.94 -33.27
N ILE A 570 -13.94 20.66 -33.45
CA ILE A 570 -14.85 20.20 -34.49
C ILE A 570 -16.27 20.10 -33.92
N GLU A 571 -17.22 20.74 -34.60
CA GLU A 571 -18.65 20.62 -34.30
C GLU A 571 -19.33 19.59 -35.21
N MET A 572 -20.05 18.66 -34.59
CA MET A 572 -20.82 17.60 -35.23
C MET A 572 -22.26 17.69 -34.76
N THR A 573 -23.24 17.52 -35.65
CA THR A 573 -24.66 17.61 -35.28
C THR A 573 -25.43 16.33 -35.58
N LYS A 574 -26.53 16.11 -34.85
CA LYS A 574 -27.42 14.94 -35.00
C LYS A 574 -26.68 13.60 -34.92
N VAL A 575 -25.79 13.47 -33.93
CA VAL A 575 -25.02 12.25 -33.67
C VAL A 575 -25.94 11.18 -33.09
N ARG A 576 -26.01 10.03 -33.76
CA ARG A 576 -26.86 8.90 -33.36
C ARG A 576 -26.16 7.59 -33.68
N GLY A 577 -26.16 6.65 -32.74
CA GLY A 577 -25.61 5.33 -32.97
C GLY A 577 -25.46 4.52 -31.70
N LYS A 578 -24.67 3.45 -31.78
CA LYS A 578 -24.35 2.60 -30.63
C LYS A 578 -22.84 2.63 -30.41
N VAL A 579 -22.42 2.82 -29.16
CA VAL A 579 -21.03 2.73 -28.72
C VAL A 579 -20.93 1.60 -27.69
N VAL A 580 -20.02 0.66 -27.90
CA VAL A 580 -19.75 -0.44 -26.97
C VAL A 580 -18.37 -0.23 -26.38
N VAL A 581 -18.31 -0.06 -25.06
CA VAL A 581 -17.07 0.05 -24.28
C VAL A 581 -16.80 -1.30 -23.65
N ARG A 582 -15.63 -1.90 -23.91
CA ARG A 582 -15.23 -3.18 -23.35
C ARG A 582 -13.72 -3.37 -23.41
N ASP A 583 -13.11 -3.80 -22.31
CA ASP A 583 -11.68 -4.20 -22.26
C ASP A 583 -10.73 -3.14 -22.85
N GLY A 584 -10.94 -1.86 -22.51
CA GLY A 584 -10.12 -0.77 -23.05
C GLY A 584 -10.33 -0.46 -24.54
N VAL A 585 -11.45 -0.91 -25.11
CA VAL A 585 -11.83 -0.65 -26.51
C VAL A 585 -13.22 -0.01 -26.58
N ALA A 586 -13.34 1.05 -27.37
CA ALA A 586 -14.62 1.64 -27.78
C ALA A 586 -14.94 1.23 -29.22
N ASP A 587 -16.00 0.45 -29.41
CA ASP A 587 -16.51 -0.03 -30.69
C ASP A 587 -17.75 0.78 -31.09
N LEU A 588 -17.60 1.56 -32.16
CA LEU A 588 -18.62 2.42 -32.73
C LEU A 588 -19.37 1.63 -33.79
N HIS A 589 -20.69 1.50 -33.62
CA HIS A 589 -21.56 0.84 -34.59
C HIS A 589 -22.54 1.83 -35.18
N ASP A 590 -22.41 2.05 -36.48
CA ASP A 590 -23.31 2.86 -37.30
C ASP A 590 -23.57 4.25 -36.69
N LEU A 591 -22.49 4.90 -36.23
CA LEU A 591 -22.55 6.24 -35.66
C LEU A 591 -22.72 7.27 -36.77
N GLY A 592 -23.96 7.68 -37.02
CA GLY A 592 -24.33 8.68 -38.01
C GLY A 592 -24.28 10.09 -37.44
N LEU A 593 -23.69 11.02 -38.18
CA LEU A 593 -23.57 12.42 -37.80
C LEU A 593 -23.53 13.36 -39.01
N LYS A 594 -23.83 14.64 -38.79
CA LYS A 594 -23.64 15.72 -39.77
C LYS A 594 -22.37 16.49 -39.43
N ILE A 595 -21.51 16.67 -40.41
CA ILE A 595 -20.21 17.35 -40.27
C ILE A 595 -19.82 17.95 -41.62
N PHE A 596 -19.13 19.09 -41.61
CA PHE A 596 -18.57 19.75 -42.80
C PHE A 596 -19.58 19.89 -43.95
N GLY A 597 -20.82 20.28 -43.65
CA GLY A 597 -21.88 20.51 -44.64
C GLY A 597 -22.46 19.25 -45.31
N GLY A 598 -22.12 18.05 -44.83
CA GLY A 598 -22.63 16.76 -45.30
C GLY A 598 -22.95 15.79 -44.16
N THR A 599 -22.96 14.49 -44.44
CA THR A 599 -23.19 13.42 -43.45
C THR A 599 -22.05 12.42 -43.46
N LEU A 600 -21.71 11.92 -42.28
CA LEU A 600 -20.72 10.87 -42.05
C LEU A 600 -21.38 9.72 -41.28
N LEU A 601 -21.16 8.49 -41.72
CA LEU A 601 -21.44 7.28 -40.93
C LEU A 601 -20.10 6.65 -40.55
N VAL A 602 -19.89 6.41 -39.25
CA VAL A 602 -18.67 5.81 -38.71
C VAL A 602 -18.99 4.46 -38.10
N THR A 603 -18.22 3.45 -38.49
CA THR A 603 -18.19 2.14 -37.82
C THR A 603 -16.74 1.74 -37.62
N GLY A 604 -16.35 1.32 -36.42
CA GLY A 604 -14.97 0.97 -36.15
C GLY A 604 -14.57 1.04 -34.69
N LYS A 605 -13.28 0.88 -34.41
CA LYS A 605 -12.75 0.69 -33.06
C LYS A 605 -11.71 1.74 -32.70
N TYR A 606 -11.72 2.15 -31.44
CA TYR A 606 -10.68 2.90 -30.77
C TYR A 606 -10.16 2.08 -29.59
N ASP A 607 -8.87 1.74 -29.59
CA ASP A 607 -8.24 0.76 -28.70
C ASP A 607 -7.11 1.43 -27.91
N THR A 608 -7.30 1.55 -26.59
CA THR A 608 -6.38 2.23 -25.67
C THR A 608 -5.68 1.28 -24.73
N ARG A 609 -5.60 -0.01 -25.08
CA ARG A 609 -4.84 -0.98 -24.27
C ARG A 609 -3.34 -0.69 -24.26
N GLU A 610 -2.85 0.07 -25.23
CA GLU A 610 -1.52 0.69 -25.24
C GLU A 610 -1.68 2.23 -25.27
N PRO A 611 -1.81 2.92 -24.12
CA PRO A 611 -2.10 4.38 -24.10
C PRO A 611 -1.05 5.25 -24.79
N ARG A 612 0.20 4.78 -24.93
CA ARG A 612 1.26 5.50 -25.66
C ARG A 612 1.15 5.36 -27.19
N ASN A 613 0.43 4.35 -27.67
CA ASN A 613 0.19 4.07 -29.08
C ASN A 613 -1.27 3.61 -29.31
N PRO A 614 -2.29 4.43 -29.02
CA PRO A 614 -3.67 4.01 -29.22
C PRO A 614 -3.91 3.65 -30.68
N ARG A 615 -4.65 2.57 -30.92
CA ARG A 615 -4.94 2.09 -32.28
C ARG A 615 -6.35 2.45 -32.67
N PHE A 616 -6.55 2.84 -33.93
CA PHE A 616 -7.87 3.04 -34.50
C PHE A 616 -8.06 2.27 -35.81
N ASP A 617 -9.29 1.87 -36.07
CA ASP A 617 -9.75 1.24 -37.32
C ASP A 617 -11.16 1.74 -37.59
N PHE A 618 -11.31 2.69 -38.53
CA PHE A 618 -12.58 3.32 -38.84
C PHE A 618 -12.97 3.12 -40.30
N GLY A 619 -14.15 2.55 -40.51
CA GLY A 619 -14.91 2.68 -41.75
C GLY A 619 -15.72 3.96 -41.74
N LEU A 620 -15.53 4.78 -42.77
CA LEU A 620 -16.13 6.10 -42.94
C LEU A 620 -16.92 6.13 -44.26
N ASP A 621 -18.25 6.31 -44.19
CA ASP A 621 -19.11 6.58 -45.36
C ASP A 621 -19.46 8.08 -45.36
N LEU A 622 -18.75 8.83 -46.19
CA LEU A 622 -18.85 10.28 -46.32
C LEU A 622 -19.81 10.60 -47.48
N LYS A 623 -20.82 11.43 -47.22
CA LYS A 623 -21.77 11.88 -48.24
C LYS A 623 -21.87 13.40 -48.27
N ARG A 624 -21.58 13.96 -49.45
CA ARG A 624 -21.65 15.40 -49.75
C ARG A 624 -20.86 16.27 -48.76
N ILE A 625 -19.66 15.83 -48.40
CA ILE A 625 -18.73 16.58 -47.53
C ILE A 625 -18.14 17.76 -48.32
N ASP A 626 -18.15 18.94 -47.71
CA ASP A 626 -17.52 20.14 -48.25
C ASP A 626 -16.00 20.03 -48.13
N LEU A 627 -15.33 19.95 -49.27
CA LEU A 627 -13.88 19.72 -49.33
C LEU A 627 -13.06 20.91 -48.79
N PRO A 628 -13.39 22.18 -49.10
CA PRO A 628 -12.70 23.32 -48.48
C PRO A 628 -12.77 23.30 -46.95
N THR A 629 -13.95 23.06 -46.38
CA THR A 629 -14.12 23.00 -44.93
C THR A 629 -13.34 21.84 -44.31
N LEU A 630 -13.40 20.65 -44.91
CA LEU A 630 -12.65 19.49 -44.45
C LEU A 630 -11.14 19.75 -44.42
N TRP A 631 -10.59 20.33 -45.51
CA TRP A 631 -9.16 20.63 -45.59
C TRP A 631 -8.75 21.68 -44.56
N GLN A 632 -9.58 22.70 -44.32
CA GLN A 632 -9.29 23.73 -43.30
C GLN A 632 -9.31 23.18 -41.87
N GLN A 633 -10.21 22.23 -41.57
CA GLN A 633 -10.46 21.76 -40.21
C GLN A 633 -9.67 20.49 -39.82
N VAL A 634 -9.14 19.73 -40.78
CA VAL A 634 -8.47 18.45 -40.51
C VAL A 634 -7.00 18.49 -40.95
N GLU A 635 -6.09 18.65 -40.01
CA GLU A 635 -4.63 18.78 -40.25
C GLU A 635 -4.05 17.57 -41.01
N THR A 636 -4.52 16.36 -40.73
CA THR A 636 -4.11 15.14 -41.45
C THR A 636 -4.36 15.25 -42.95
N ILE A 637 -5.50 15.83 -43.36
CA ILE A 637 -5.81 16.06 -44.77
C ILE A 637 -4.89 17.12 -45.38
N GLN A 638 -4.51 18.15 -44.61
CA GLN A 638 -3.53 19.14 -45.06
C GLN A 638 -2.17 18.51 -45.35
N LYS A 639 -1.73 17.56 -44.51
CA LYS A 639 -0.45 16.85 -44.65
C LYS A 639 -0.44 15.84 -45.79
N ILE A 640 -1.50 15.04 -45.93
CA ILE A 640 -1.57 13.96 -46.92
C ILE A 640 -1.94 14.48 -48.32
N ALA A 641 -2.79 15.51 -48.41
CA ALA A 641 -3.23 16.09 -49.68
C ALA A 641 -3.13 17.63 -49.69
N PRO A 642 -1.92 18.22 -49.64
CA PRO A 642 -1.74 19.68 -49.66
C PRO A 642 -2.38 20.36 -50.88
N VAL A 643 -2.44 19.65 -52.01
CA VAL A 643 -3.05 20.12 -53.27
C VAL A 643 -4.56 20.39 -53.14
N ALA A 644 -5.25 19.79 -52.16
CA ALA A 644 -6.67 19.99 -51.93
C ALA A 644 -7.02 21.40 -51.43
N ARG A 645 -6.02 22.21 -51.03
CA ARG A 645 -6.19 23.62 -50.63
C ARG A 645 -6.95 24.46 -51.66
N ASN A 646 -6.74 24.19 -52.95
CA ASN A 646 -7.34 24.94 -54.05
C ASN A 646 -8.57 24.23 -54.66
N SER A 647 -9.02 23.13 -54.06
CA SER A 647 -10.20 22.40 -54.53
C SER A 647 -11.49 23.02 -54.02
N SER A 648 -12.58 22.88 -54.77
CA SER A 648 -13.91 23.36 -54.41
C SER A 648 -14.98 22.29 -54.64
N GLY A 649 -16.15 22.46 -54.03
CA GLY A 649 -17.29 21.57 -54.17
C GLY A 649 -17.41 20.51 -53.07
N LYS A 650 -18.35 19.58 -53.27
CA LYS A 650 -18.69 18.52 -52.33
C LYS A 650 -18.39 17.15 -52.92
N PHE A 651 -17.91 16.23 -52.09
CA PHE A 651 -17.61 14.85 -52.51
C PHE A 651 -18.33 13.82 -51.64
N SER A 652 -18.44 12.59 -52.16
CA SER A 652 -18.90 11.43 -51.40
C SER A 652 -17.94 10.27 -51.65
N THR A 653 -17.60 9.54 -50.61
CA THR A 653 -16.67 8.41 -50.70
C THR A 653 -16.85 7.46 -49.53
N LYS A 654 -16.38 6.23 -49.69
CA LYS A 654 -16.23 5.27 -48.60
C LYS A 654 -14.76 4.97 -48.45
N LEU A 655 -14.26 5.11 -47.23
CA LEU A 655 -12.87 4.84 -46.90
C LEU A 655 -12.79 4.07 -45.60
N ARG A 656 -11.80 3.21 -45.50
CA ARG A 656 -11.39 2.58 -44.25
C ARG A 656 -10.01 3.14 -43.94
N VAL A 657 -9.81 3.59 -42.72
CA VAL A 657 -8.53 4.13 -42.27
C VAL A 657 -8.15 3.40 -41.00
N THR A 658 -6.96 2.83 -41.00
CA THR A 658 -6.40 2.20 -39.80
C THR A 658 -5.02 2.74 -39.50
N GLY A 659 -4.65 2.81 -38.23
CA GLY A 659 -3.33 3.30 -37.82
C GLY A 659 -3.18 3.47 -36.32
N LEU A 660 -2.05 4.07 -35.93
CA LEU A 660 -1.72 4.43 -34.56
C LEU A 660 -1.85 5.94 -34.35
N LEU A 661 -2.26 6.34 -33.14
CA LEU A 661 -2.16 7.71 -32.66
C LEU A 661 -0.90 7.89 -31.82
N ASP A 662 -0.35 9.09 -31.81
CA ASP A 662 0.60 9.52 -30.80
C ASP A 662 -0.12 9.93 -29.48
N PRO A 663 0.61 10.21 -28.39
CA PRO A 663 0.00 10.65 -27.13
C PRO A 663 -0.80 11.96 -27.23
N GLN A 664 -0.64 12.72 -28.33
CA GLN A 664 -1.36 13.95 -28.63
C GLN A 664 -2.58 13.70 -29.53
N MET A 665 -3.03 12.45 -29.66
CA MET A 665 -4.17 12.05 -30.50
C MET A 665 -3.98 12.37 -31.99
N ALA A 666 -2.75 12.65 -32.44
CA ALA A 666 -2.47 12.86 -33.86
C ALA A 666 -2.13 11.52 -34.53
N PRO A 667 -2.68 11.22 -35.73
CA PRO A 667 -2.34 9.99 -36.43
C PRO A 667 -0.87 9.95 -36.86
N ARG A 668 -0.19 8.84 -36.57
CA ARG A 668 1.15 8.55 -37.06
C ARG A 668 1.10 8.20 -38.54
N LEU A 669 1.51 9.15 -39.38
CA LEU A 669 1.32 9.09 -40.84
C LEU A 669 1.95 7.84 -41.48
N ASP A 670 3.06 7.35 -40.94
CA ASP A 670 3.78 6.14 -41.38
C ASP A 670 3.00 4.83 -41.10
N THR A 671 1.99 4.89 -40.23
CA THR A 671 1.17 3.73 -39.84
C THR A 671 -0.20 3.69 -40.53
N LEU A 672 -0.55 4.74 -41.29
CA LEU A 672 -1.86 4.86 -41.92
C LEU A 672 -2.00 3.90 -43.11
N THR A 673 -3.12 3.18 -43.15
CA THR A 673 -3.49 2.24 -44.23
C THR A 673 -4.94 2.37 -44.64
#